data_AF-A0A6J6CW00-F1
#
_entry.id   AF-A0A6J6CW00-F1
#
_cell.length_a   1.000
_cell.length_b   1.000
_cell.length_c   1.000
_cell.angle_alpha   90.00
_cell.angle_beta   90.00
_cell.angle_gamma   90.00
#
_symmetry.space_group_name_H-M   'P 1'
#
loop_
_entity.id
_entity.type
_entity.pdbx_description
1 polymer ?
#
loop_
_entity_poly.entity_id
_entity_poly.type
_entity_poly.pdbx_seq_one_letter_code
_entity_poly.pdbx_strand_id
1 'polypeptide(L)'
;MIARRTTRAFAMSFVLSFVLFATLLVTSSLSSSSPRASAESLPPAGITVRGHGFGHGRGLSQFGAYGWAIGWSGQPGISWDAILNFYYGGSGRTLSTFTDADSRFIPEGLMTTRLTVHDGKQTVAVSQNSTLSWVGHSGPHAAIIARPISRNRYNIYASPTVSCGSTTGTPTGFTLLASNVAGPIELSTANGASPTALNHTELVGVCEPATSSYRARIRYYRGTIRAVTDSNGAYRTVNRVATESYLRGVVPRESPASWADTAGGAGINALRAQAVAARSYALSESRYSIAKTCDSQDCQVYGGAALRTVGSSTVQILEDARSDRAIADTAGYVMRHASGGIVRTEYTSSNGGRTAGGAFPAKADPGDIAADAVWQSWTRVFSADDIQKKYPSIGVFLSATSNHDGLGGDWGGYTTSVVINGTAGSVTRSGWQFRTDFSLPNPWYHVSPIVGPNPNAAPVGSILFVGDSVGESISREFRTAVMSTYPDVNFQACAGRGMAGADCLFPIASPQIDIDGVGVVNTSATPAIAIVQLGYNDDPATFASEANQMIAALTAKAVQRIIFVNVSTRFTSRNYTLTNQVLASLVASNSNVSLFDWNAHTSAQDKWRWFDNDSLCCWIHLNPSGRAEFALFLREQLDALRNQNILPVTAASSSVVLGLPIRRSDQGAIIKSVQKRLNSQMRLSGRNRVPVDGTYGTTSIRAVKKFQRSVGLRPSGVVDRATWDALGLADRSDLGVLRVGTRSASVKSLQTALGRVLKKNIAPTGVFTTSLANDVKTYQRRAQMTANGRVGPKTWTSLMVTVARLSQK
;
A
#
# COMPACT_ATOMS: atom_id res chain seq x y z
N MET A 1 -23.45 -48.03 -31.90
CA MET A 1 -23.86 -49.36 -32.43
C MET A 1 -23.66 -50.33 -31.28
N ILE A 2 -24.63 -51.03 -30.68
CA ILE A 2 -25.90 -51.66 -31.08
C ILE A 2 -26.77 -51.60 -29.80
N ALA A 3 -27.87 -50.85 -29.76
CA ALA A 3 -29.25 -51.19 -30.15
C ALA A 3 -30.08 -51.67 -28.92
N ARG A 4 -31.10 -50.90 -28.52
CA ARG A 4 -32.55 -51.12 -28.81
C ARG A 4 -33.15 -52.16 -27.82
N ARG A 5 -34.36 -52.05 -27.26
CA ARG A 5 -35.54 -51.22 -27.51
C ARG A 5 -36.61 -51.61 -26.44
N THR A 6 -37.43 -50.65 -25.99
CA THR A 6 -38.93 -50.68 -25.84
C THR A 6 -39.59 -51.85 -25.06
N THR A 7 -40.67 -51.75 -24.27
CA THR A 7 -41.76 -50.77 -24.02
C THR A 7 -42.75 -51.39 -23.02
N ARG A 8 -43.42 -50.57 -22.17
CA ARG A 8 -44.85 -50.64 -21.73
C ARG A 8 -45.31 -51.89 -20.92
N ALA A 9 -46.31 -51.91 -20.03
CA ALA A 9 -47.34 -50.99 -19.51
C ALA A 9 -48.21 -51.76 -18.47
N PHE A 10 -48.89 -51.04 -17.54
CA PHE A 10 -50.14 -51.41 -16.80
C PHE A 10 -50.07 -52.57 -15.77
N ALA A 11 -50.87 -52.73 -14.70
CA ALA A 11 -51.91 -51.99 -13.97
C ALA A 11 -52.28 -52.86 -12.72
N MET A 12 -52.50 -52.27 -11.53
CA MET A 12 -53.78 -52.26 -10.77
C MET A 12 -53.95 -53.31 -9.64
N SER A 13 -54.60 -52.82 -8.58
CA SER A 13 -54.79 -53.28 -7.19
C SER A 13 -55.45 -54.65 -6.95
N PHE A 14 -55.20 -55.26 -5.78
CA PHE A 14 -56.25 -55.66 -4.80
C PHE A 14 -55.69 -56.07 -3.42
N VAL A 15 -56.55 -55.96 -2.41
CA VAL A 15 -56.33 -56.05 -0.94
C VAL A 15 -56.76 -57.43 -0.40
N LEU A 16 -56.05 -58.02 0.58
CA LEU A 16 -56.52 -58.49 1.92
C LEU A 16 -55.54 -59.48 2.61
N SER A 17 -55.10 -59.12 3.82
CA SER A 17 -54.98 -59.88 5.09
C SER A 17 -55.07 -61.43 5.09
N PHE A 18 -54.35 -62.23 5.89
CA PHE A 18 -53.77 -62.09 7.25
C PHE A 18 -52.81 -63.30 7.51
N VAL A 19 -52.04 -63.24 8.61
CA VAL A 19 -51.44 -64.33 9.44
C VAL A 19 -49.89 -64.38 9.52
N LEU A 20 -49.44 -64.24 10.78
CA LEU A 20 -48.11 -64.33 11.40
C LEU A 20 -47.20 -65.46 10.89
N PHE A 21 -45.89 -65.18 10.77
CA PHE A 21 -44.84 -65.88 11.51
C PHE A 21 -43.54 -65.06 11.50
N ALA A 22 -42.84 -65.02 12.64
CA ALA A 22 -41.63 -64.26 12.87
C ALA A 22 -40.42 -64.82 12.12
N THR A 23 -39.58 -63.95 11.53
CA THR A 23 -38.14 -64.22 11.31
C THR A 23 -37.38 -62.94 10.94
N LEU A 24 -36.16 -62.85 11.48
CA LEU A 24 -35.09 -61.86 11.27
C LEU A 24 -35.02 -61.33 9.82
N LEU A 25 -34.99 -60.00 9.65
CA LEU A 25 -34.58 -59.36 8.39
C LEU A 25 -33.85 -58.03 8.62
N VAL A 26 -32.69 -57.96 7.96
CA VAL A 26 -31.77 -56.84 7.83
C VAL A 26 -32.50 -55.59 7.34
N THR A 27 -32.50 -54.52 8.11
CA THR A 27 -32.95 -53.20 7.65
C THR A 27 -31.89 -52.62 6.72
N SER A 28 -32.06 -52.83 5.42
CA SER A 28 -31.43 -51.99 4.40
C SER A 28 -32.28 -50.73 4.25
N SER A 29 -31.89 -49.67 4.96
CA SER A 29 -32.41 -48.33 4.73
C SER A 29 -31.90 -47.83 3.39
N LEU A 30 -32.69 -48.05 2.34
CA LEU A 30 -32.58 -47.33 1.07
C LEU A 30 -32.85 -45.85 1.35
N SER A 31 -31.78 -45.14 1.67
CA SER A 31 -31.76 -43.69 1.72
C SER A 31 -31.96 -43.20 0.29
N SER A 32 -33.14 -42.68 -0.01
CA SER A 32 -33.37 -41.88 -1.21
C SER A 32 -32.46 -40.65 -1.12
N SER A 33 -31.31 -40.71 -1.79
CA SER A 33 -30.45 -39.55 -1.99
C SER A 33 -31.23 -38.54 -2.81
N SER A 34 -31.74 -37.51 -2.14
CA SER A 34 -32.16 -36.29 -2.83
C SER A 34 -30.98 -35.82 -3.69
N PRO A 35 -31.21 -35.40 -4.95
CA PRO A 35 -30.15 -34.78 -5.74
C PRO A 35 -29.66 -33.59 -4.94
N ARG A 36 -28.37 -33.63 -4.57
CA ARG A 36 -27.66 -32.54 -3.90
C ARG A 36 -27.86 -31.31 -4.78
N ALA A 37 -28.66 -30.34 -4.32
CA ALA A 37 -28.77 -29.05 -4.99
C ALA A 37 -27.34 -28.57 -5.28
N SER A 38 -27.04 -28.27 -6.54
CA SER A 38 -25.76 -27.65 -6.90
C SER A 38 -25.66 -26.40 -6.05
N ALA A 39 -24.72 -26.37 -5.10
CA ALA A 39 -24.52 -25.19 -4.27
C ALA A 39 -24.26 -24.01 -5.19
N GLU A 40 -25.22 -23.07 -5.24
CA GLU A 40 -25.11 -21.84 -6.01
C GLU A 40 -23.81 -21.15 -5.59
N SER A 41 -22.99 -20.71 -6.55
CA SER A 41 -21.70 -20.10 -6.23
C SER A 41 -21.94 -18.87 -5.37
N LEU A 42 -21.31 -18.83 -4.18
CA LEU A 42 -21.41 -17.66 -3.31
C LEU A 42 -21.02 -16.40 -4.09
N PRO A 43 -21.75 -15.28 -3.89
CA PRO A 43 -21.38 -14.01 -4.47
C PRO A 43 -19.90 -13.67 -4.18
N PRO A 44 -19.18 -13.05 -5.12
CA PRO A 44 -17.81 -12.63 -4.88
C PRO A 44 -17.73 -11.65 -3.70
N ALA A 45 -16.68 -11.79 -2.90
CA ALA A 45 -16.43 -10.91 -1.76
C ALA A 45 -15.92 -9.52 -2.17
N GLY A 46 -15.55 -9.37 -3.44
CA GLY A 46 -15.03 -8.14 -3.99
C GLY A 46 -14.36 -8.38 -5.34
N ILE A 47 -13.47 -7.46 -5.71
CA ILE A 47 -12.68 -7.51 -6.94
C ILE A 47 -11.22 -7.16 -6.67
N THR A 48 -10.34 -7.77 -7.44
CA THR A 48 -8.97 -7.32 -7.66
C THR A 48 -8.92 -6.56 -8.98
N VAL A 49 -8.29 -5.39 -8.96
CA VAL A 49 -8.02 -4.60 -10.16
C VAL A 49 -6.50 -4.52 -10.34
N ARG A 50 -5.97 -5.16 -11.38
CA ARG A 50 -4.56 -5.06 -11.77
C ARG A 50 -4.46 -4.18 -12.99
N GLY A 51 -3.50 -3.28 -13.04
CA GLY A 51 -3.36 -2.36 -14.16
C GLY A 51 -1.94 -1.85 -14.38
N HIS A 52 -1.78 -1.08 -15.45
CA HIS A 52 -0.51 -0.54 -15.91
C HIS A 52 -0.55 0.99 -16.05
N GLY A 53 0.61 1.62 -15.87
CA GLY A 53 0.81 3.05 -16.12
C GLY A 53 0.18 4.00 -15.09
N PHE A 54 0.41 5.30 -15.31
CA PHE A 54 -0.11 6.40 -14.51
C PHE A 54 -0.48 7.59 -15.39
N GLY A 55 -1.72 8.06 -15.25
CA GLY A 55 -2.27 9.12 -16.10
C GLY A 55 -3.19 8.55 -17.18
N HIS A 56 -3.17 9.16 -18.36
CA HIS A 56 -4.13 8.86 -19.42
C HIS A 56 -3.59 8.02 -20.58
N GLY A 57 -2.28 7.77 -20.65
CA GLY A 57 -1.73 6.87 -21.67
C GLY A 57 -1.63 7.45 -23.08
N ARG A 58 -2.13 8.67 -23.34
CA ARG A 58 -2.19 9.26 -24.69
C ARG A 58 -0.95 10.12 -24.95
N GLY A 59 -0.45 10.04 -26.19
CA GLY A 59 0.72 10.79 -26.64
C GLY A 59 2.00 10.39 -25.90
N LEU A 60 2.86 11.36 -25.60
CA LEU A 60 4.19 11.10 -25.03
C LEU A 60 4.09 10.54 -23.60
N SER A 61 4.71 9.38 -23.36
CA SER A 61 5.02 8.94 -21.99
C SER A 61 6.29 9.64 -21.52
N GLN A 62 6.25 10.24 -20.33
CA GLN A 62 7.42 10.92 -19.76
C GLN A 62 8.51 9.92 -19.38
N PHE A 63 8.14 8.83 -18.70
CA PHE A 63 9.04 7.73 -18.44
C PHE A 63 9.45 7.01 -19.73
N GLY A 64 8.54 6.87 -20.70
CA GLY A 64 8.90 6.27 -21.97
C GLY A 64 9.91 7.11 -22.77
N ALA A 65 9.72 8.42 -22.84
CA ALA A 65 10.69 9.34 -23.44
C ALA A 65 12.04 9.27 -22.73
N TYR A 66 12.05 9.12 -21.40
CA TYR A 66 13.26 8.86 -20.62
C TYR A 66 13.96 7.57 -21.03
N GLY A 67 13.24 6.44 -21.04
CA GLY A 67 13.79 5.13 -21.44
C GLY A 67 14.31 5.12 -22.88
N TRP A 68 13.59 5.74 -23.81
CA TRP A 68 14.07 5.93 -25.19
C TRP A 68 15.33 6.81 -25.27
N ALA A 69 15.44 7.84 -24.44
CA ALA A 69 16.61 8.72 -24.43
C ALA A 69 17.87 8.02 -23.89
N ILE A 70 17.73 7.21 -22.84
CA ILE A 70 18.88 6.53 -22.22
C ILE A 70 19.23 5.18 -22.87
N GLY A 71 18.29 4.56 -23.57
CA GLY A 71 18.44 3.22 -24.14
C GLY A 71 18.47 2.10 -23.08
N TRP A 72 18.59 0.87 -23.54
CA TRP A 72 18.73 -0.32 -22.71
C TRP A 72 19.57 -1.38 -23.43
N SER A 73 19.75 -2.55 -22.81
CA SER A 73 20.56 -3.61 -23.42
C SER A 73 20.00 -4.01 -24.79
N GLY A 74 20.81 -3.84 -25.84
CA GLY A 74 20.44 -4.10 -27.23
C GLY A 74 19.69 -2.98 -27.94
N GLN A 75 19.46 -1.83 -27.31
CA GLN A 75 18.79 -0.66 -27.91
C GLN A 75 19.47 0.64 -27.46
N PRO A 76 20.24 1.32 -28.34
CA PRO A 76 20.89 2.58 -27.99
C PRO A 76 19.85 3.68 -27.76
N GLY A 77 20.22 4.68 -26.96
CA GLY A 77 19.39 5.87 -26.76
C GLY A 77 19.18 6.65 -28.06
N ILE A 78 17.98 7.22 -28.23
CA ILE A 78 17.58 7.96 -29.43
C ILE A 78 17.44 9.46 -29.18
N SER A 79 17.49 10.24 -30.26
CA SER A 79 17.35 11.70 -30.21
C SER A 79 15.91 12.15 -29.89
N TRP A 80 15.78 13.38 -29.41
CA TRP A 80 14.48 13.94 -28.99
C TRP A 80 13.46 14.05 -30.13
N ASP A 81 13.90 14.29 -31.36
CA ASP A 81 13.06 14.35 -32.56
C ASP A 81 12.57 12.95 -32.96
N ALA A 82 13.40 11.91 -32.82
CA ALA A 82 12.99 10.52 -32.99
C ALA A 82 11.97 10.09 -31.93
N ILE A 83 12.16 10.54 -30.67
CA ILE A 83 11.18 10.33 -29.58
C ILE A 83 9.84 10.99 -29.93
N LEU A 84 9.84 12.24 -30.38
CA LEU A 84 8.62 12.94 -30.80
C LEU A 84 7.94 12.24 -31.98
N ASN A 85 8.71 11.77 -32.97
CA ASN A 85 8.18 11.03 -34.11
C ASN A 85 7.54 9.69 -33.69
N PHE A 86 8.11 9.00 -32.70
CA PHE A 86 7.52 7.78 -32.16
C PHE A 86 6.10 8.02 -31.63
N TYR A 87 5.94 9.03 -30.76
CA TYR A 87 4.68 9.33 -30.07
C TYR A 87 3.65 10.09 -30.92
N TYR A 88 4.10 11.09 -31.68
CA TYR A 88 3.23 12.03 -32.38
C TYR A 88 3.27 11.90 -33.90
N GLY A 89 4.24 11.16 -34.44
CA GLY A 89 4.34 10.92 -35.87
C GLY A 89 3.21 10.05 -36.43
N GLY A 90 3.15 9.98 -37.76
CA GLY A 90 2.04 9.36 -38.50
C GLY A 90 0.97 10.38 -38.92
N SER A 91 0.08 9.96 -39.82
CA SER A 91 -1.02 10.80 -40.36
C SER A 91 -0.54 12.14 -40.96
N GLY A 92 0.66 12.15 -41.56
CA GLY A 92 1.27 13.34 -42.17
C GLY A 92 1.70 14.43 -41.19
N ARG A 93 1.75 14.14 -39.88
CA ARG A 93 2.25 15.10 -38.88
C ARG A 93 3.75 15.28 -39.01
N THR A 94 4.20 16.51 -38.82
CA THR A 94 5.61 16.88 -38.96
C THR A 94 6.09 17.68 -37.77
N LEU A 95 7.38 17.54 -37.48
CA LEU A 95 8.10 18.46 -36.60
C LEU A 95 8.51 19.67 -37.44
N SER A 96 8.23 20.88 -36.95
CA SER A 96 8.54 22.12 -37.65
C SER A 96 8.85 23.25 -36.67
N THR A 97 9.44 24.34 -37.14
CA THR A 97 9.60 25.56 -36.37
C THR A 97 8.39 26.49 -36.54
N PHE A 98 8.27 27.51 -35.68
CA PHE A 98 7.32 28.60 -35.93
C PHE A 98 7.59 29.28 -37.27
N THR A 99 6.51 29.61 -37.95
CA THR A 99 6.48 30.42 -39.17
C THR A 99 5.98 31.83 -38.83
N ASP A 100 6.27 32.80 -39.68
CA ASP A 100 5.74 34.16 -39.55
C ASP A 100 4.19 34.21 -39.57
N ALA A 101 3.56 33.21 -40.18
CA ALA A 101 2.11 33.06 -40.17
C ALA A 101 1.56 32.72 -38.78
N ASP A 102 2.30 31.98 -37.96
CA ASP A 102 1.87 31.63 -36.59
C ASP A 102 1.90 32.85 -35.67
N SER A 103 2.84 33.77 -35.87
CA SER A 103 2.93 35.03 -35.15
C SER A 103 1.68 35.91 -35.31
N ARG A 104 0.86 35.68 -36.36
CA ARG A 104 -0.43 36.36 -36.58
C ARG A 104 -1.58 35.77 -35.78
N PHE A 105 -1.57 34.46 -35.50
CA PHE A 105 -2.61 33.76 -34.75
C PHE A 105 -2.25 33.56 -33.26
N ILE A 106 -0.97 33.68 -32.94
CA ILE A 106 -0.40 33.71 -31.59
C ILE A 106 0.36 35.04 -31.49
N PRO A 107 -0.33 36.18 -31.29
CA PRO A 107 0.34 37.48 -31.24
C PRO A 107 1.47 37.46 -30.22
N GLU A 108 2.69 37.77 -30.69
CA GLU A 108 3.93 37.82 -29.89
C GLU A 108 4.41 36.48 -29.29
N GLY A 109 3.85 35.34 -29.67
CA GLY A 109 4.27 34.05 -29.10
C GLY A 109 3.95 33.92 -27.61
N LEU A 110 2.93 34.65 -27.12
CA LEU A 110 2.61 34.71 -25.70
C LEU A 110 1.65 33.60 -25.25
N MET A 111 1.92 33.12 -24.04
CA MET A 111 1.05 32.28 -23.25
C MET A 111 0.25 33.12 -22.26
N THR A 112 -1.01 32.73 -22.07
CA THR A 112 -1.89 33.26 -21.03
C THR A 112 -2.42 32.11 -20.18
N THR A 113 -2.09 32.14 -18.90
CA THR A 113 -2.39 31.06 -17.96
C THR A 113 -3.26 31.58 -16.82
N ARG A 114 -4.48 31.05 -16.70
CA ARG A 114 -5.36 31.33 -15.55
C ARG A 114 -4.74 30.71 -14.30
N LEU A 115 -4.57 31.52 -13.26
CA LEU A 115 -4.01 31.09 -11.98
C LEU A 115 -5.15 30.70 -11.03
N THR A 116 -5.45 29.41 -10.95
CA THR A 116 -6.70 28.89 -10.35
C THR A 116 -6.82 29.17 -8.85
N VAL A 117 -5.70 29.22 -8.11
CA VAL A 117 -5.71 29.55 -6.67
C VAL A 117 -6.23 30.98 -6.39
N HIS A 118 -6.24 31.86 -7.39
CA HIS A 118 -6.71 33.25 -7.29
C HIS A 118 -8.14 33.48 -7.81
N ASP A 119 -8.84 32.41 -8.20
CA ASP A 119 -10.20 32.53 -8.71
C ASP A 119 -11.14 33.19 -7.70
N GLY A 120 -11.89 34.19 -8.15
CA GLY A 120 -12.84 34.96 -7.33
C GLY A 120 -12.20 35.92 -6.33
N LYS A 121 -10.88 36.12 -6.37
CA LYS A 121 -10.13 36.97 -5.42
C LYS A 121 -9.61 38.24 -6.11
N GLN A 122 -9.29 39.26 -5.31
CA GLN A 122 -8.50 40.40 -5.79
C GLN A 122 -7.09 39.94 -6.17
N THR A 123 -6.49 40.60 -7.17
CA THR A 123 -5.10 40.32 -7.56
C THR A 123 -4.16 41.18 -6.73
N VAL A 124 -3.21 40.55 -6.05
CA VAL A 124 -2.18 41.25 -5.27
C VAL A 124 -0.81 40.89 -5.80
N ALA A 125 -0.13 41.86 -6.38
CA ALA A 125 1.23 41.72 -6.88
C ALA A 125 2.24 42.37 -5.92
N VAL A 126 3.44 41.81 -5.84
CA VAL A 126 4.57 42.32 -5.04
C VAL A 126 5.86 42.33 -5.85
N SER A 127 6.75 43.29 -5.56
CA SER A 127 8.13 43.35 -6.04
C SER A 127 9.06 43.67 -4.88
N GLN A 128 10.14 42.92 -4.71
CA GLN A 128 11.09 43.19 -3.62
C GLN A 128 11.89 44.47 -3.84
N ASN A 129 12.10 44.85 -5.10
CA ASN A 129 12.90 46.03 -5.45
C ASN A 129 12.03 47.28 -5.63
N SER A 130 10.76 47.22 -5.23
CA SER A 130 9.80 48.32 -5.36
C SER A 130 9.62 48.82 -6.80
N THR A 131 9.67 47.91 -7.77
CA THR A 131 9.61 48.22 -9.20
C THR A 131 8.26 47.90 -9.85
N LEU A 132 7.19 47.68 -9.07
CA LEU A 132 5.89 47.38 -9.65
C LEU A 132 5.30 48.59 -10.38
N SER A 133 4.73 48.30 -11.54
CA SER A 133 3.99 49.24 -12.37
C SER A 133 2.65 48.64 -12.80
N TRP A 134 1.70 49.51 -13.14
CA TRP A 134 0.38 49.10 -13.65
C TRP A 134 -0.08 50.03 -14.78
N VAL A 135 -0.57 49.49 -15.90
CA VAL A 135 -1.18 50.28 -17.02
C VAL A 135 -0.38 51.56 -17.37
N GLY A 136 0.94 51.44 -17.58
CA GLY A 136 1.81 52.58 -17.91
C GLY A 136 2.17 53.51 -16.75
N HIS A 137 1.69 53.26 -15.54
CA HIS A 137 2.01 54.02 -14.32
C HIS A 137 3.11 53.29 -13.54
N SER A 138 4.30 53.87 -13.54
CA SER A 138 5.44 53.41 -12.74
C SER A 138 5.59 54.21 -11.45
N GLY A 139 6.19 53.60 -10.44
CA GLY A 139 6.48 54.23 -9.17
C GLY A 139 7.25 53.29 -8.25
N PRO A 140 7.79 53.77 -7.11
CA PRO A 140 8.51 52.95 -6.14
C PRO A 140 7.54 52.08 -5.32
N HIS A 141 6.81 51.18 -6.00
CA HIS A 141 5.76 50.35 -5.40
C HIS A 141 6.28 48.93 -5.14
N ALA A 142 6.26 48.53 -3.87
CA ALA A 142 6.61 47.18 -3.45
C ALA A 142 5.41 46.22 -3.46
N ALA A 143 4.19 46.74 -3.39
CA ALA A 143 2.97 45.97 -3.57
C ALA A 143 1.89 46.79 -4.28
N ILE A 144 1.11 46.14 -5.14
CA ILE A 144 -0.08 46.70 -5.80
C ILE A 144 -1.25 45.73 -5.67
N ILE A 145 -2.41 46.25 -5.29
CA ILE A 145 -3.69 45.52 -5.24
C ILE A 145 -4.60 46.05 -6.34
N ALA A 146 -4.97 45.17 -7.27
CA ALA A 146 -6.06 45.41 -8.22
C ALA A 146 -7.35 44.80 -7.64
N ARG A 147 -8.16 45.63 -6.99
CA ARG A 147 -9.40 45.19 -6.34
C ARG A 147 -10.60 45.40 -7.26
N PRO A 148 -11.32 44.34 -7.64
CA PRO A 148 -12.53 44.50 -8.43
C PRO A 148 -13.62 45.21 -7.62
N ILE A 149 -14.34 46.15 -8.25
CA ILE A 149 -15.50 46.85 -7.67
C ILE A 149 -16.80 46.56 -8.44
N SER A 150 -16.69 46.27 -9.74
CA SER A 150 -17.77 45.80 -10.59
C SER A 150 -17.17 45.11 -11.82
N ARG A 151 -18.02 44.63 -12.74
CA ARG A 151 -17.58 43.92 -13.95
C ARG A 151 -16.56 44.77 -14.72
N ASN A 152 -15.33 44.25 -14.82
CA ASN A 152 -14.21 44.91 -15.50
C ASN A 152 -13.86 46.33 -14.98
N ARG A 153 -14.12 46.62 -13.70
CA ARG A 153 -13.72 47.88 -13.04
C ARG A 153 -12.98 47.60 -11.73
N TYR A 154 -11.90 48.36 -11.48
CA TYR A 154 -10.98 48.10 -10.37
C TYR A 154 -10.60 49.38 -9.61
N ASN A 155 -10.42 49.25 -8.29
CA ASN A 155 -9.66 50.21 -7.49
C ASN A 155 -8.22 49.70 -7.36
N ILE A 156 -7.25 50.59 -7.56
CA ILE A 156 -5.82 50.29 -7.51
C ILE A 156 -5.24 50.90 -6.25
N TYR A 157 -4.69 50.03 -5.40
CA TYR A 157 -3.98 50.44 -4.19
C TYR A 157 -2.51 50.08 -4.30
N ALA A 158 -1.62 50.87 -3.72
CA ALA A 158 -0.19 50.56 -3.68
C ALA A 158 0.42 50.77 -2.29
N SER A 159 1.53 50.07 -2.03
CA SER A 159 2.31 50.19 -0.81
C SER A 159 3.81 50.30 -1.16
N PRO A 160 4.59 51.12 -0.43
CA PRO A 160 6.05 51.15 -0.54
C PRO A 160 6.71 49.95 0.14
N THR A 161 5.95 49.12 0.87
CA THR A 161 6.44 47.91 1.55
C THR A 161 5.81 46.65 0.97
N VAL A 162 6.59 45.57 0.90
CA VAL A 162 6.09 44.27 0.43
C VAL A 162 5.05 43.74 1.42
N SER A 163 3.79 43.73 1.01
CA SER A 163 2.68 43.23 1.79
C SER A 163 1.65 42.57 0.90
N CYS A 164 1.05 41.48 1.37
CA CYS A 164 -0.07 40.83 0.68
C CYS A 164 -1.42 41.49 0.96
N GLY A 165 -1.46 42.48 1.86
CA GLY A 165 -2.65 43.27 2.19
C GLY A 165 -3.81 42.47 2.80
N SER A 166 -4.84 43.19 3.24
CA SER A 166 -6.11 42.59 3.69
C SER A 166 -6.99 42.21 2.50
N THR A 167 -7.72 41.10 2.62
CA THR A 167 -8.74 40.65 1.66
C THR A 167 -10.07 41.40 1.79
N THR A 168 -10.27 42.18 2.86
CA THR A 168 -11.48 42.96 3.13
C THR A 168 -11.14 44.38 3.61
N GLY A 169 -12.03 45.34 3.37
CA GLY A 169 -11.84 46.75 3.79
C GLY A 169 -10.65 47.45 3.14
N THR A 170 -10.39 48.71 3.48
CA THR A 170 -9.21 49.45 2.99
C THR A 170 -7.94 48.75 3.49
N PRO A 171 -7.03 48.30 2.61
CA PRO A 171 -5.84 47.57 3.05
C PRO A 171 -4.91 48.46 3.89
N THR A 172 -4.60 48.04 5.12
CA THR A 172 -3.66 48.76 6.00
C THR A 172 -2.29 48.89 5.34
N GLY A 173 -1.71 50.09 5.35
CA GLY A 173 -0.41 50.38 4.73
C GLY A 173 -0.45 50.58 3.22
N PHE A 174 -1.65 50.62 2.61
CA PHE A 174 -1.81 50.92 1.19
C PHE A 174 -2.50 52.27 0.98
N THR A 175 -2.09 52.98 -0.07
CA THR A 175 -2.72 54.20 -0.57
C THR A 175 -3.53 53.90 -1.83
N LEU A 176 -4.70 54.52 -1.98
CA LEU A 176 -5.49 54.44 -3.21
C LEU A 176 -4.82 55.30 -4.28
N LEU A 177 -4.34 54.67 -5.36
CA LEU A 177 -3.71 55.38 -6.49
C LEU A 177 -4.74 55.79 -7.54
N ALA A 178 -5.71 54.92 -7.81
CA ALA A 178 -6.75 55.16 -8.80
C ALA A 178 -8.02 54.40 -8.44
N SER A 179 -9.18 54.97 -8.77
CA SER A 179 -10.48 54.35 -8.55
C SER A 179 -11.24 54.18 -9.87
N ASN A 180 -12.13 53.18 -9.91
CA ASN A 180 -12.98 52.91 -11.08
C ASN A 180 -12.22 52.75 -12.41
N VAL A 181 -11.03 52.14 -12.35
CA VAL A 181 -10.18 51.89 -13.52
C VAL A 181 -10.75 50.78 -14.39
N ALA A 182 -10.81 51.00 -15.70
CA ALA A 182 -11.19 49.98 -16.67
C ALA A 182 -10.16 48.84 -16.72
N GLY A 183 -10.63 47.59 -16.61
CA GLY A 183 -9.79 46.42 -16.84
C GLY A 183 -9.58 46.10 -18.32
N PRO A 184 -8.65 45.18 -18.65
CA PRO A 184 -7.82 44.44 -17.70
C PRO A 184 -6.71 45.31 -17.08
N ILE A 185 -6.34 45.00 -15.83
CA ILE A 185 -5.22 45.67 -15.15
C ILE A 185 -3.98 44.80 -15.31
N GLU A 186 -2.98 45.31 -16.02
CA GLU A 186 -1.71 44.61 -16.23
C GLU A 186 -0.66 45.13 -15.24
N LEU A 187 -0.11 44.23 -14.44
CA LEU A 187 0.88 44.45 -13.40
C LEU A 187 2.21 43.86 -13.86
N SER A 188 3.27 44.65 -13.81
CA SER A 188 4.61 44.25 -14.26
C SER A 188 5.70 44.85 -13.40
N THR A 189 6.90 44.27 -13.47
CA THR A 189 8.14 44.88 -12.96
C THR A 189 9.05 45.24 -14.13
N ALA A 190 10.04 46.10 -13.89
CA ALA A 190 11.03 46.49 -14.90
C ALA A 190 11.71 45.27 -15.59
N ASN A 191 12.01 44.23 -14.80
CA ASN A 191 12.66 43.00 -15.29
C ASN A 191 11.69 41.83 -15.46
N GLY A 192 10.38 42.03 -15.25
CA GLY A 192 9.40 40.93 -15.23
C GLY A 192 9.34 40.19 -16.56
N ALA A 193 9.45 40.91 -17.67
CA ALA A 193 9.49 40.33 -19.01
C ALA A 193 10.89 39.82 -19.45
N SER A 194 11.94 40.05 -18.66
CA SER A 194 13.31 39.67 -19.04
C SER A 194 13.50 38.15 -18.97
N PRO A 195 13.80 37.48 -20.11
CA PRO A 195 14.08 36.04 -20.11
C PRO A 195 15.39 35.69 -19.38
N THR A 196 16.31 36.66 -19.29
CA THR A 196 17.64 36.50 -18.67
C THR A 196 17.69 36.95 -17.21
N ALA A 197 16.57 37.40 -16.63
CA ALA A 197 16.53 37.75 -15.21
C ALA A 197 17.02 36.57 -14.35
N LEU A 198 18.14 36.78 -13.66
CA LEU A 198 18.82 35.79 -12.81
C LEU A 198 18.28 35.82 -11.38
N ASN A 199 17.79 36.97 -10.90
CA ASN A 199 17.21 37.11 -9.58
C ASN A 199 15.67 37.01 -9.65
N HIS A 200 15.12 35.87 -9.23
CA HIS A 200 13.68 35.59 -9.27
C HIS A 200 12.83 36.56 -8.43
N THR A 201 13.43 37.35 -7.54
CA THR A 201 12.72 38.37 -6.75
C THR A 201 12.46 39.68 -7.48
N GLU A 202 13.12 39.88 -8.64
CA GLU A 202 12.87 40.99 -9.56
C GLU A 202 11.65 40.76 -10.46
N LEU A 203 11.15 39.52 -10.48
CA LEU A 203 9.93 39.12 -11.17
C LEU A 203 8.69 39.57 -10.40
N VAL A 204 7.53 39.52 -11.05
CA VAL A 204 6.25 39.83 -10.39
C VAL A 204 5.90 38.69 -9.43
N GLY A 205 5.87 38.98 -8.13
CA GLY A 205 5.33 38.07 -7.12
C GLY A 205 3.81 38.22 -7.02
N VAL A 206 3.07 37.13 -6.84
CA VAL A 206 1.62 37.13 -6.58
C VAL A 206 1.36 36.45 -5.25
N CYS A 207 0.56 37.10 -4.40
CA CYS A 207 0.27 36.60 -3.06
C CYS A 207 -0.79 35.49 -3.07
N GLU A 208 -0.39 34.29 -2.67
CA GLU A 208 -1.25 33.13 -2.45
C GLU A 208 -1.71 33.06 -0.98
N PRO A 209 -3.01 32.89 -0.71
CA PRO A 209 -3.51 32.72 0.64
C PRO A 209 -3.07 31.39 1.24
N ALA A 210 -3.11 31.29 2.57
CA ALA A 210 -2.87 30.03 3.26
C ALA A 210 -3.91 28.98 2.85
N THR A 211 -3.48 27.72 2.79
CA THR A 211 -4.33 26.54 2.59
C THR A 211 -4.06 25.54 3.71
N SER A 212 -4.79 24.42 3.72
CA SER A 212 -4.47 23.28 4.60
C SER A 212 -3.07 22.72 4.37
N SER A 213 -2.47 22.95 3.20
CA SER A 213 -1.19 22.36 2.79
C SER A 213 0.00 23.31 2.89
N TYR A 214 -0.22 24.63 2.96
CA TYR A 214 0.87 25.59 3.08
C TYR A 214 0.41 26.91 3.72
N ARG A 215 1.32 27.57 4.45
CA ARG A 215 1.14 28.95 4.94
C ARG A 215 1.10 29.93 3.77
N ALA A 216 0.50 31.11 3.97
CA ALA A 216 0.48 32.16 2.95
C ALA A 216 1.88 32.37 2.34
N ARG A 217 1.94 32.45 1.01
CA ARG A 217 3.19 32.50 0.25
C ARG A 217 3.07 33.43 -0.94
N ILE A 218 4.19 33.78 -1.53
CA ILE A 218 4.31 34.59 -2.73
C ILE A 218 4.92 33.69 -3.80
N ARG A 219 4.26 33.61 -4.95
CA ARG A 219 4.80 32.94 -6.12
C ARG A 219 5.24 33.96 -7.16
N TYR A 220 6.45 33.81 -7.63
CA TYR A 220 7.06 34.68 -8.62
C TYR A 220 6.84 34.14 -10.03
N TYR A 221 6.46 35.02 -10.95
CA TYR A 221 6.17 34.69 -12.33
C TYR A 221 6.94 35.59 -13.29
N ARG A 222 7.42 35.00 -14.38
CA ARG A 222 7.93 35.76 -15.53
C ARG A 222 6.77 36.40 -16.28
N GLY A 223 7.05 37.46 -17.03
CA GLY A 223 6.08 38.26 -17.78
C GLY A 223 5.30 39.21 -16.87
N THR A 224 4.00 39.32 -17.14
CA THR A 224 3.07 40.22 -16.45
C THR A 224 1.93 39.45 -15.78
N ILE A 225 1.30 40.08 -14.80
CA ILE A 225 0.13 39.55 -14.11
C ILE A 225 -1.06 40.44 -14.44
N ARG A 226 -2.12 39.83 -14.96
CA ARG A 226 -3.32 40.52 -15.41
C ARG A 226 -4.50 40.20 -14.51
N ALA A 227 -5.07 41.23 -13.89
CA ALA A 227 -6.38 41.15 -13.25
C ALA A 227 -7.47 41.39 -14.30
N VAL A 228 -8.39 40.45 -14.44
CA VAL A 228 -9.42 40.49 -15.50
C VAL A 228 -10.73 39.88 -14.99
N THR A 229 -11.83 40.17 -15.69
CA THR A 229 -13.12 39.54 -15.46
C THR A 229 -13.44 38.63 -16.65
N ASP A 230 -13.86 37.38 -16.41
CA ASP A 230 -14.24 36.47 -17.49
C ASP A 230 -15.62 36.78 -18.08
N SER A 231 -16.03 36.04 -19.12
CA SER A 231 -17.32 36.22 -19.80
C SER A 231 -18.52 36.06 -18.85
N ASN A 232 -18.37 35.32 -17.75
CA ASN A 232 -19.40 35.09 -16.75
C ASN A 232 -19.40 36.17 -15.64
N GLY A 233 -18.52 37.16 -15.71
CA GLY A 233 -18.42 38.19 -14.69
C GLY A 233 -17.54 37.79 -13.49
N ALA A 234 -16.90 36.63 -13.51
CA ALA A 234 -16.05 36.19 -12.40
C ALA A 234 -14.64 36.79 -12.50
N TYR A 235 -14.09 37.19 -11.35
CA TYR A 235 -12.75 37.78 -11.26
C TYR A 235 -11.67 36.71 -11.39
N ARG A 236 -10.68 36.96 -12.25
CA ARG A 236 -9.60 36.05 -12.57
C ARG A 236 -8.25 36.78 -12.50
N THR A 237 -7.22 36.02 -12.15
CA THR A 237 -5.83 36.42 -12.32
C THR A 237 -5.19 35.57 -13.41
N VAL A 238 -4.50 36.21 -14.35
CA VAL A 238 -3.87 35.55 -15.50
C VAL A 238 -2.40 35.95 -15.56
N ASN A 239 -1.49 34.99 -15.70
CA ASN A 239 -0.11 35.29 -16.06
C ASN A 239 0.02 35.35 -17.59
N ARG A 240 0.58 36.44 -18.12
CA ARG A 240 0.87 36.66 -19.54
C ARG A 240 2.38 36.69 -19.74
N VAL A 241 2.92 35.75 -20.51
CA VAL A 241 4.37 35.48 -20.55
C VAL A 241 4.79 34.89 -21.90
N ALA A 242 6.04 35.11 -22.31
CA ALA A 242 6.60 34.48 -23.50
C ALA A 242 6.61 32.95 -23.37
N THR A 243 6.30 32.24 -24.45
CA THR A 243 6.15 30.76 -24.42
C THR A 243 7.38 30.06 -23.84
N GLU A 244 8.60 30.44 -24.24
CA GLU A 244 9.82 29.81 -23.70
C GLU A 244 9.99 30.05 -22.18
N SER A 245 9.56 31.22 -21.68
CA SER A 245 9.56 31.53 -20.25
C SER A 245 8.44 30.80 -19.49
N TYR A 246 7.28 30.55 -20.14
CA TYR A 246 6.23 29.69 -19.58
C TYR A 246 6.73 28.25 -19.39
N LEU A 247 7.46 27.72 -20.38
CA LEU A 247 7.99 26.35 -20.32
C LEU A 247 8.96 26.12 -19.17
N ARG A 248 9.69 27.15 -18.72
CA ARG A 248 10.56 27.06 -17.52
C ARG A 248 9.78 26.73 -16.25
N GLY A 249 8.51 27.14 -16.18
CA GLY A 249 7.60 26.79 -15.10
C GLY A 249 6.83 25.48 -15.32
N VAL A 250 6.89 24.87 -16.50
CA VAL A 250 6.18 23.62 -16.84
C VAL A 250 7.11 22.42 -16.91
N VAL A 251 8.15 22.46 -17.74
CA VAL A 251 9.02 21.29 -18.01
C VAL A 251 9.56 20.64 -16.74
N PRO A 252 10.15 21.36 -15.76
CA PRO A 252 10.64 20.73 -14.53
C PRO A 252 9.53 20.27 -13.56
N ARG A 253 8.27 20.58 -13.85
CA ARG A 253 7.09 20.11 -13.08
C ARG A 253 6.47 18.85 -13.68
N GLU A 254 6.68 18.64 -14.97
CA GLU A 254 6.23 17.45 -15.67
C GLU A 254 7.32 16.36 -15.58
N SER A 255 8.53 16.64 -16.10
CA SER A 255 9.63 15.68 -16.12
C SER A 255 10.77 16.07 -15.17
N PRO A 256 11.34 15.13 -14.39
CA PRO A 256 12.47 15.41 -13.50
C PRO A 256 13.68 15.99 -14.26
N ALA A 257 14.09 17.20 -13.90
CA ALA A 257 15.22 17.87 -14.53
C ALA A 257 16.55 17.09 -14.38
N SER A 258 16.68 16.28 -13.32
CA SER A 258 17.84 15.42 -13.06
C SER A 258 18.06 14.33 -14.10
N TRP A 259 17.04 13.98 -14.89
CA TRP A 259 17.19 13.02 -15.98
C TRP A 259 18.21 13.47 -17.03
N ALA A 260 18.42 14.78 -17.18
CA ALA A 260 19.43 15.35 -18.07
C ALA A 260 20.83 14.77 -17.86
N ASP A 261 21.20 14.47 -16.60
CA ASP A 261 22.57 14.08 -16.24
C ASP A 261 22.79 12.55 -16.33
N THR A 262 21.75 11.80 -16.66
CA THR A 262 21.80 10.32 -16.69
C THR A 262 22.31 9.79 -18.02
N ALA A 263 22.84 8.55 -18.00
CA ALA A 263 23.39 7.87 -19.17
C ALA A 263 24.39 8.74 -19.97
N GLY A 264 25.33 9.38 -19.27
CA GLY A 264 26.34 10.24 -19.88
C GLY A 264 25.78 11.52 -20.52
N GLY A 265 24.61 11.99 -20.06
CA GLY A 265 23.94 13.17 -20.59
C GLY A 265 22.85 12.88 -21.62
N ALA A 266 22.65 11.62 -22.02
CA ALA A 266 21.67 11.25 -23.04
C ALA A 266 20.22 11.54 -22.62
N GLY A 267 19.92 11.46 -21.32
CA GLY A 267 18.58 11.71 -20.78
C GLY A 267 18.06 13.13 -21.02
N ILE A 268 18.90 14.10 -21.39
CA ILE A 268 18.46 15.45 -21.83
C ILE A 268 17.50 15.39 -23.02
N ASN A 269 17.59 14.35 -23.87
CA ASN A 269 16.70 14.19 -25.01
C ASN A 269 15.24 13.96 -24.60
N ALA A 270 15.00 13.36 -23.43
CA ALA A 270 13.65 13.26 -22.87
C ALA A 270 13.09 14.64 -22.50
N LEU A 271 13.91 15.51 -21.90
CA LEU A 271 13.51 16.88 -21.56
C LEU A 271 13.31 17.75 -22.80
N ARG A 272 14.11 17.57 -23.86
CA ARG A 272 13.93 18.24 -25.16
C ARG A 272 12.61 17.83 -25.81
N ALA A 273 12.29 16.54 -25.83
CA ALA A 273 11.01 16.04 -26.32
C ALA A 273 9.84 16.57 -25.48
N GLN A 274 9.97 16.57 -24.15
CA GLN A 274 8.98 17.15 -23.24
C GLN A 274 8.77 18.66 -23.49
N ALA A 275 9.84 19.42 -23.76
CA ALA A 275 9.73 20.85 -24.04
C ALA A 275 8.91 21.12 -25.31
N VAL A 276 9.15 20.39 -26.40
CA VAL A 276 8.38 20.52 -27.65
C VAL A 276 6.94 20.06 -27.49
N ALA A 277 6.71 18.96 -26.76
CA ALA A 277 5.37 18.48 -26.44
C ALA A 277 4.60 19.51 -25.58
N ALA A 278 5.22 20.06 -24.54
CA ALA A 278 4.60 21.06 -23.70
C ALA A 278 4.31 22.36 -24.48
N ARG A 279 5.22 22.77 -25.38
CA ARG A 279 5.06 23.95 -26.25
C ARG A 279 3.89 23.79 -27.20
N SER A 280 3.84 22.67 -27.92
CA SER A 280 2.80 22.40 -28.93
C SER A 280 1.43 22.28 -28.26
N TYR A 281 1.35 21.57 -27.14
CA TYR A 281 0.14 21.51 -26.32
C TYR A 281 -0.32 22.90 -25.93
N ALA A 282 0.50 23.66 -25.21
CA ALA A 282 0.15 24.99 -24.69
C ALA A 282 -0.37 25.95 -25.77
N LEU A 283 0.24 25.94 -26.96
CA LEU A 283 -0.12 26.83 -28.05
C LEU A 283 -1.36 26.40 -28.83
N SER A 284 -1.69 25.10 -28.82
CA SER A 284 -2.93 24.58 -29.39
C SER A 284 -4.16 24.87 -28.52
N GLU A 285 -3.96 25.23 -27.25
CA GLU A 285 -5.04 25.43 -26.29
C GLU A 285 -5.72 26.80 -26.43
N SER A 286 -7.05 26.79 -26.27
CA SER A 286 -7.89 27.99 -26.20
C SER A 286 -9.09 27.71 -25.28
N ARG A 287 -8.80 27.48 -23.99
CA ARG A 287 -9.79 26.97 -23.03
C ARG A 287 -10.73 28.03 -22.46
N TYR A 288 -10.26 29.27 -22.33
CA TYR A 288 -10.99 30.34 -21.68
C TYR A 288 -10.92 31.61 -22.52
N SER A 289 -11.97 32.43 -22.45
CA SER A 289 -11.98 33.74 -23.14
C SER A 289 -10.85 34.69 -22.69
N ILE A 290 -10.28 34.45 -21.51
CA ILE A 290 -9.25 35.27 -20.86
C ILE A 290 -7.87 34.61 -20.82
N ALA A 291 -7.78 33.32 -21.12
CA ALA A 291 -6.54 32.56 -21.04
C ALA A 291 -6.57 31.32 -21.94
N LYS A 292 -5.44 31.02 -22.56
CA LYS A 292 -5.27 29.78 -23.34
C LYS A 292 -5.40 28.54 -22.47
N THR A 293 -4.80 28.57 -21.27
CA THR A 293 -4.66 27.40 -20.40
C THR A 293 -4.85 27.77 -18.91
N CYS A 294 -4.67 26.79 -18.02
CA CYS A 294 -4.70 26.93 -16.56
C CYS A 294 -3.47 26.26 -15.92
N ASP A 295 -3.21 26.56 -14.65
CA ASP A 295 -2.04 26.07 -13.89
C ASP A 295 -2.25 24.73 -13.15
N SER A 296 -3.37 24.03 -13.41
CA SER A 296 -3.70 22.74 -12.79
C SER A 296 -3.40 21.54 -13.70
N GLN A 297 -3.50 20.33 -13.13
CA GLN A 297 -3.39 19.05 -13.85
C GLN A 297 -4.49 18.84 -14.92
N ASP A 298 -5.57 19.63 -14.90
CA ASP A 298 -6.58 19.61 -15.99
C ASP A 298 -6.00 20.18 -17.30
N CYS A 299 -4.92 20.97 -17.17
CA CYS A 299 -4.23 21.69 -18.22
C CYS A 299 -2.78 21.21 -18.31
N GLN A 300 -1.84 21.94 -17.70
CA GLN A 300 -0.44 21.57 -17.47
C GLN A 300 -0.02 22.15 -16.12
N VAL A 301 0.86 21.46 -15.40
CA VAL A 301 1.30 21.97 -14.10
C VAL A 301 2.25 23.16 -14.33
N TYR A 302 1.75 24.38 -14.11
CA TYR A 302 2.53 25.61 -14.25
C TYR A 302 2.96 26.13 -12.88
N GLY A 303 4.21 25.87 -12.51
CA GLY A 303 4.77 26.19 -11.20
C GLY A 303 5.19 27.65 -11.00
N GLY A 304 5.21 28.47 -12.06
CA GLY A 304 5.91 29.76 -12.02
C GLY A 304 7.41 29.59 -11.83
N ALA A 305 8.09 30.67 -11.44
CA ALA A 305 9.55 30.75 -11.43
C ALA A 305 10.16 30.48 -10.05
N ALA A 306 9.51 30.94 -8.97
CA ALA A 306 9.97 30.74 -7.59
C ALA A 306 8.85 30.86 -6.56
N LEU A 307 9.11 30.39 -5.33
CA LEU A 307 8.21 30.49 -4.17
C LEU A 307 8.91 31.13 -2.98
N ARG A 308 8.15 31.87 -2.16
CA ARG A 308 8.61 32.38 -0.88
C ARG A 308 7.47 32.43 0.14
N THR A 309 7.67 31.88 1.32
CA THR A 309 6.68 32.01 2.41
C THR A 309 6.57 33.46 2.86
N VAL A 310 5.35 33.96 3.09
CA VAL A 310 5.14 35.33 3.61
C VAL A 310 5.83 35.44 4.98
N GLY A 311 6.61 36.51 5.16
CA GLY A 311 7.43 36.73 6.36
C GLY A 311 8.82 36.06 6.33
N SER A 312 9.12 35.24 5.33
CA SER A 312 10.46 34.68 5.10
C SER A 312 11.22 35.47 4.03
N SER A 313 12.55 35.53 4.16
CA SER A 313 13.48 36.01 3.13
C SER A 313 13.94 34.91 2.18
N THR A 314 13.73 33.63 2.51
CA THR A 314 14.21 32.49 1.72
C THR A 314 13.34 32.26 0.48
N VAL A 315 13.96 32.27 -0.69
CA VAL A 315 13.31 32.00 -1.98
C VAL A 315 13.66 30.59 -2.43
N GLN A 316 12.64 29.78 -2.72
CA GLN A 316 12.78 28.48 -3.36
C GLN A 316 12.61 28.65 -4.88
N ILE A 317 13.70 28.48 -5.63
CA ILE A 317 13.67 28.51 -7.09
C ILE A 317 12.97 27.24 -7.60
N LEU A 318 12.07 27.41 -8.57
CA LEU A 318 11.29 26.31 -9.16
C LEU A 318 11.73 25.96 -10.59
N GLU A 319 12.44 26.86 -11.26
CA GLU A 319 13.09 26.60 -12.54
C GLU A 319 14.37 25.79 -12.34
N ASP A 320 14.82 25.07 -13.37
CA ASP A 320 16.05 24.27 -13.33
C ASP A 320 16.85 24.47 -14.62
N ALA A 321 18.15 24.78 -14.48
CA ALA A 321 19.03 25.09 -15.59
C ALA A 321 19.13 23.95 -16.63
N ARG A 322 18.96 22.69 -16.20
CA ARG A 322 18.98 21.52 -17.10
C ARG A 322 17.75 21.49 -18.00
N SER A 323 16.57 21.76 -17.45
CA SER A 323 15.36 21.92 -18.26
C SER A 323 15.40 23.18 -19.12
N ASP A 324 15.96 24.28 -18.61
CA ASP A 324 16.14 25.52 -19.36
C ASP A 324 17.02 25.30 -20.60
N ARG A 325 18.06 24.47 -20.47
CA ARG A 325 18.90 24.08 -21.60
C ARG A 325 18.11 23.32 -22.67
N ALA A 326 17.29 22.34 -22.26
CA ALA A 326 16.46 21.58 -23.18
C ALA A 326 15.41 22.46 -23.90
N ILE A 327 14.84 23.43 -23.18
CA ILE A 327 13.92 24.43 -23.74
C ILE A 327 14.63 25.26 -24.79
N ALA A 328 15.83 25.79 -24.48
CA ALA A 328 16.63 26.58 -25.41
C ALA A 328 17.07 25.80 -26.65
N ASP A 329 17.53 24.55 -26.48
CA ASP A 329 17.95 23.67 -27.59
C ASP A 329 16.81 23.36 -28.58
N THR A 330 15.56 23.46 -28.12
CA THR A 330 14.35 23.15 -28.92
C THR A 330 13.46 24.38 -29.15
N ALA A 331 14.01 25.59 -28.95
CA ALA A 331 13.26 26.83 -29.06
C ALA A 331 12.55 26.91 -30.42
N GLY A 332 11.26 27.25 -30.38
CA GLY A 332 10.45 27.41 -31.59
C GLY A 332 9.99 26.13 -32.28
N TYR A 333 10.45 24.94 -31.88
CA TYR A 333 9.97 23.68 -32.46
C TYR A 333 8.58 23.29 -31.90
N VAL A 334 7.69 22.89 -32.81
CA VAL A 334 6.33 22.40 -32.54
C VAL A 334 5.94 21.25 -33.48
N MET A 335 5.00 20.41 -33.01
CA MET A 335 4.36 19.39 -33.85
C MET A 335 3.20 20.00 -34.64
N ARG A 336 3.09 19.68 -35.94
CA ARG A 336 2.00 20.13 -36.82
C ARG A 336 1.20 18.99 -37.41
N HIS A 337 -0.08 19.24 -37.61
CA HIS A 337 -0.93 18.44 -38.46
C HIS A 337 -0.52 18.62 -39.92
N ALA A 338 -0.86 17.65 -40.78
CA ALA A 338 -0.69 17.77 -42.23
C ALA A 338 -1.39 19.02 -42.81
N SER A 339 -2.45 19.50 -42.16
CA SER A 339 -3.17 20.73 -42.50
C SER A 339 -2.47 22.03 -42.06
N GLY A 340 -1.34 21.95 -41.35
CA GLY A 340 -0.52 23.09 -40.92
C GLY A 340 -0.80 23.61 -39.50
N GLY A 341 -1.91 23.23 -38.87
CA GLY A 341 -2.23 23.62 -37.48
C GLY A 341 -1.32 22.94 -36.45
N ILE A 342 -1.08 23.59 -35.31
CA ILE A 342 -0.29 23.02 -34.19
C ILE A 342 -1.06 21.86 -33.54
N VAL A 343 -0.36 20.75 -33.31
CA VAL A 343 -0.93 19.54 -32.69
C VAL A 343 -1.08 19.75 -31.18
N ARG A 344 -2.24 19.38 -30.65
CA ARG A 344 -2.47 19.23 -29.21
C ARG A 344 -1.78 17.96 -28.69
N THR A 345 -0.48 18.06 -28.45
CA THR A 345 0.40 16.96 -28.02
C THR A 345 0.20 16.60 -26.55
N GLU A 346 -0.84 15.83 -26.26
CA GLU A 346 -1.09 15.29 -24.92
C GLU A 346 0.09 14.42 -24.45
N TYR A 347 0.37 14.39 -23.15
CA TYR A 347 1.42 13.56 -22.56
C TYR A 347 0.99 13.02 -21.19
N THR A 348 1.53 11.88 -20.80
CA THR A 348 1.20 11.14 -19.58
C THR A 348 2.46 10.81 -18.79
N SER A 349 2.35 10.48 -17.51
CA SER A 349 3.53 10.08 -16.72
C SER A 349 4.12 8.77 -17.22
N SER A 350 3.36 7.69 -17.13
CA SER A 350 3.69 6.39 -17.71
C SER A 350 2.48 5.84 -18.45
N ASN A 351 2.69 5.27 -19.64
CA ASN A 351 1.61 4.66 -20.42
C ASN A 351 1.47 3.15 -20.15
N GLY A 352 2.33 2.56 -19.31
CA GLY A 352 2.25 1.16 -18.93
C GLY A 352 2.89 0.19 -19.93
N GLY A 353 3.66 0.71 -20.91
CA GLY A 353 4.29 -0.07 -21.98
C GLY A 353 3.53 -0.08 -23.31
N ARG A 354 2.46 0.71 -23.43
CA ARG A 354 1.70 0.93 -24.68
C ARG A 354 0.95 2.24 -24.62
N THR A 355 1.00 3.03 -25.70
CA THR A 355 0.15 4.23 -25.83
C THR A 355 -1.33 3.83 -25.99
N ALA A 356 -2.23 4.59 -25.36
CA ALA A 356 -3.68 4.34 -25.34
C ALA A 356 -4.36 4.48 -26.72
N GLY A 357 -3.69 5.13 -27.69
CA GLY A 357 -4.27 5.42 -28.98
C GLY A 357 -5.17 6.67 -29.00
N GLY A 358 -6.18 6.67 -29.87
CA GLY A 358 -7.10 7.80 -30.08
C GLY A 358 -6.58 8.77 -31.14
N ALA A 359 -6.25 10.00 -30.75
CA ALA A 359 -5.66 10.99 -31.65
C ALA A 359 -4.25 10.56 -32.12
N PHE A 360 -3.55 9.79 -31.30
CA PHE A 360 -2.21 9.25 -31.60
C PHE A 360 -2.30 7.75 -31.84
N PRO A 361 -1.32 7.14 -32.55
CA PRO A 361 -1.31 5.70 -32.74
C PRO A 361 -1.23 4.94 -31.40
N ALA A 362 -1.93 3.81 -31.32
CA ALA A 362 -1.72 2.81 -30.27
C ALA A 362 -0.51 1.95 -30.64
N LYS A 363 0.57 2.03 -29.86
CA LYS A 363 1.85 1.37 -30.14
C LYS A 363 2.49 0.88 -28.86
N ALA A 364 3.13 -0.29 -28.92
CA ALA A 364 3.99 -0.77 -27.84
C ALA A 364 5.11 0.24 -27.57
N ASP A 365 5.38 0.48 -26.29
CA ASP A 365 6.35 1.47 -25.81
C ASP A 365 7.40 0.80 -24.92
N PRO A 366 8.41 0.13 -25.51
CA PRO A 366 9.48 -0.49 -24.75
C PRO A 366 10.33 0.52 -23.98
N GLY A 367 10.33 1.80 -24.36
CA GLY A 367 10.97 2.86 -23.58
C GLY A 367 10.33 3.01 -22.20
N ASP A 368 8.99 2.96 -22.11
CA ASP A 368 8.26 3.06 -20.83
C ASP A 368 8.56 1.86 -19.93
N ILE A 369 8.61 0.66 -20.51
CA ILE A 369 8.97 -0.58 -19.82
C ILE A 369 10.42 -0.51 -19.31
N ALA A 370 11.36 -0.07 -20.16
CA ALA A 370 12.77 0.01 -19.82
C ALA A 370 13.08 1.05 -18.75
N ALA A 371 12.30 2.14 -18.69
CA ALA A 371 12.40 3.15 -17.65
C ALA A 371 11.94 2.64 -16.27
N ASP A 372 11.23 1.51 -16.22
CA ASP A 372 10.76 0.82 -15.01
C ASP A 372 10.10 1.78 -14.00
N ALA A 373 9.18 2.62 -14.49
CA ALA A 373 8.47 3.58 -13.65
C ALA A 373 7.78 2.86 -12.48
N VAL A 374 7.73 3.45 -11.28
CA VAL A 374 7.04 2.86 -10.11
C VAL A 374 5.62 2.40 -10.46
N TRP A 375 4.93 3.17 -11.30
CA TRP A 375 3.57 2.90 -11.75
C TRP A 375 3.45 2.01 -12.99
N GLN A 376 4.52 1.36 -13.45
CA GLN A 376 4.48 0.43 -14.59
C GLN A 376 3.42 -0.66 -14.39
N SER A 377 3.25 -1.12 -13.16
CA SER A 377 2.16 -1.99 -12.74
C SER A 377 1.65 -1.62 -11.36
N TRP A 378 0.36 -1.86 -11.11
CA TRP A 378 -0.29 -1.57 -9.84
C TRP A 378 -1.48 -2.49 -9.59
N THR A 379 -1.83 -2.65 -8.31
CA THR A 379 -2.94 -3.51 -7.88
C THR A 379 -3.83 -2.79 -6.87
N ARG A 380 -5.14 -2.98 -6.96
CA ARG A 380 -6.13 -2.54 -5.98
C ARG A 380 -7.07 -3.68 -5.63
N VAL A 381 -7.60 -3.65 -4.42
CA VAL A 381 -8.65 -4.56 -3.96
C VAL A 381 -9.82 -3.71 -3.46
N PHE A 382 -11.02 -4.06 -3.89
CA PHE A 382 -12.27 -3.42 -3.45
C PHE A 382 -13.23 -4.51 -2.98
N SER A 383 -13.89 -4.27 -1.85
CA SER A 383 -14.89 -5.20 -1.31
C SER A 383 -16.20 -5.11 -2.08
N ALA A 384 -17.05 -6.13 -1.96
CA ALA A 384 -18.42 -6.08 -2.47
C ALA A 384 -19.17 -4.85 -1.91
N ASP A 385 -18.95 -4.50 -0.64
CA ASP A 385 -19.54 -3.31 -0.02
C ASP A 385 -19.08 -2.01 -0.67
N ASP A 386 -17.81 -1.89 -1.05
CA ASP A 386 -17.30 -0.72 -1.80
C ASP A 386 -18.02 -0.60 -3.16
N ILE A 387 -18.23 -1.72 -3.85
CA ILE A 387 -18.93 -1.75 -5.15
C ILE A 387 -20.40 -1.38 -4.98
N GLN A 388 -21.10 -1.99 -4.01
CA GLN A 388 -22.53 -1.76 -3.74
C GLN A 388 -22.78 -0.32 -3.28
N LYS A 389 -21.88 0.23 -2.45
CA LYS A 389 -21.95 1.64 -2.03
C LYS A 389 -21.80 2.59 -3.22
N LYS A 390 -20.94 2.25 -4.19
CA LYS A 390 -20.72 3.06 -5.39
C LYS A 390 -21.86 2.91 -6.41
N TYR A 391 -22.45 1.73 -6.51
CA TYR A 391 -23.51 1.39 -7.46
C TYR A 391 -24.73 0.77 -6.75
N PRO A 392 -25.48 1.53 -5.94
CA PRO A 392 -26.56 0.96 -5.12
C PRO A 392 -27.70 0.34 -5.95
N SER A 393 -27.85 0.72 -7.22
CA SER A 393 -28.88 0.19 -8.11
C SER A 393 -28.71 -1.29 -8.49
N ILE A 394 -27.53 -1.88 -8.28
CA ILE A 394 -27.30 -3.30 -8.61
C ILE A 394 -27.84 -4.26 -7.55
N GLY A 395 -28.17 -3.78 -6.34
CA GLY A 395 -28.47 -4.66 -5.21
C GLY A 395 -27.22 -5.38 -4.70
N VAL A 396 -27.28 -6.70 -4.53
CA VAL A 396 -26.12 -7.50 -4.06
C VAL A 396 -25.16 -7.73 -5.23
N PHE A 397 -23.87 -7.48 -5.04
CA PHE A 397 -22.84 -7.65 -6.08
C PHE A 397 -22.69 -9.13 -6.49
N LEU A 398 -22.74 -9.41 -7.79
CA LEU A 398 -22.63 -10.77 -8.35
C LEU A 398 -21.39 -10.95 -9.24
N SER A 399 -21.04 -9.97 -10.06
CA SER A 399 -19.86 -10.05 -10.92
C SER A 399 -19.42 -8.69 -11.47
N ALA A 400 -18.14 -8.59 -11.83
CA ALA A 400 -17.62 -7.49 -12.63
C ALA A 400 -16.73 -8.04 -13.74
N THR A 401 -16.92 -7.56 -14.97
CA THR A 401 -16.14 -7.99 -16.14
C THR A 401 -15.67 -6.78 -16.91
N SER A 402 -14.38 -6.75 -17.26
CA SER A 402 -13.78 -5.70 -18.10
C SER A 402 -13.70 -6.13 -19.57
N ASN A 403 -14.01 -5.21 -20.47
CA ASN A 403 -13.77 -5.32 -21.91
C ASN A 403 -12.60 -4.40 -22.31
N HIS A 404 -11.90 -4.77 -23.38
CA HIS A 404 -10.64 -4.14 -23.78
C HIS A 404 -10.66 -3.74 -25.27
N ASP A 405 -9.74 -2.87 -25.67
CA ASP A 405 -9.68 -2.33 -27.04
C ASP A 405 -9.13 -3.33 -28.09
N GLY A 406 -8.51 -4.42 -27.66
CA GLY A 406 -7.93 -5.44 -28.55
C GLY A 406 -6.65 -4.99 -29.24
N LEU A 407 -6.03 -3.89 -28.82
CA LEU A 407 -4.87 -3.28 -29.49
C LEU A 407 -3.52 -3.74 -28.92
N GLY A 408 -3.53 -4.83 -28.13
CA GLY A 408 -2.34 -5.52 -27.64
C GLY A 408 -1.88 -5.11 -26.23
N GLY A 409 -0.92 -5.89 -25.70
CA GLY A 409 -0.50 -5.86 -24.30
C GLY A 409 -1.36 -6.73 -23.39
N ASP A 410 -1.13 -6.65 -22.08
CA ASP A 410 -1.88 -7.41 -21.07
C ASP A 410 -3.39 -7.17 -21.19
N TRP A 411 -4.15 -8.27 -21.08
CA TRP A 411 -5.61 -8.35 -21.21
C TRP A 411 -6.18 -7.88 -22.56
N GLY A 412 -5.33 -7.74 -23.58
CA GLY A 412 -5.74 -7.20 -24.87
C GLY A 412 -5.81 -5.67 -24.91
N GLY A 413 -5.31 -4.97 -23.89
CA GLY A 413 -5.11 -3.52 -23.92
C GLY A 413 -5.98 -2.70 -22.95
N TYR A 414 -6.19 -1.43 -23.29
CA TYR A 414 -6.87 -0.45 -22.43
C TYR A 414 -8.33 -0.85 -22.20
N THR A 415 -8.84 -0.64 -20.98
CA THR A 415 -10.21 -0.97 -20.62
C THR A 415 -11.18 -0.04 -21.32
N THR A 416 -12.11 -0.58 -22.10
CA THR A 416 -13.16 0.19 -22.79
C THR A 416 -14.43 0.28 -21.94
N SER A 417 -14.80 -0.81 -21.27
CA SER A 417 -15.95 -0.84 -20.36
C SER A 417 -15.76 -1.84 -19.22
N VAL A 418 -16.49 -1.62 -18.13
CA VAL A 418 -16.67 -2.55 -17.03
C VAL A 418 -18.18 -2.75 -16.84
N VAL A 419 -18.63 -4.00 -16.91
CA VAL A 419 -20.02 -4.39 -16.64
C VAL A 419 -20.07 -4.94 -15.21
N ILE A 420 -20.87 -4.31 -14.35
CA ILE A 420 -21.06 -4.68 -12.94
C ILE A 420 -22.48 -5.21 -12.78
N ASN A 421 -22.62 -6.49 -12.46
CA ASN A 421 -23.91 -7.15 -12.27
C ASN A 421 -24.20 -7.34 -10.77
N GLY A 422 -25.46 -7.17 -10.41
CA GLY A 422 -25.98 -7.53 -9.11
C GLY A 422 -27.41 -8.10 -9.19
N THR A 423 -27.97 -8.47 -8.05
CA THR A 423 -29.28 -9.14 -7.96
C THR A 423 -30.46 -8.28 -8.43
N ALA A 424 -30.35 -6.95 -8.37
CA ALA A 424 -31.41 -6.02 -8.76
C ALA A 424 -31.22 -5.42 -10.16
N GLY A 425 -30.03 -5.59 -10.76
CA GLY A 425 -29.73 -5.03 -12.06
C GLY A 425 -28.24 -5.01 -12.39
N SER A 426 -27.91 -4.30 -13.47
CA SER A 426 -26.54 -4.17 -13.96
C SER A 426 -26.21 -2.70 -14.25
N VAL A 427 -24.95 -2.33 -14.08
CA VAL A 427 -24.41 -1.02 -14.43
C VAL A 427 -23.20 -1.22 -15.33
N THR A 428 -23.19 -0.55 -16.48
CA THR A 428 -22.02 -0.48 -17.36
C THR A 428 -21.35 0.88 -17.22
N ARG A 429 -20.04 0.87 -16.97
CA ARG A 429 -19.19 2.07 -16.92
C ARG A 429 -18.18 2.00 -18.03
N SER A 430 -17.82 3.13 -18.64
CA SER A 430 -16.61 3.17 -19.47
C SER A 430 -15.38 2.90 -18.59
N GLY A 431 -14.28 2.43 -19.18
CA GLY A 431 -13.03 2.22 -18.44
C GLY A 431 -12.55 3.50 -17.74
N TRP A 432 -12.82 4.66 -18.34
CA TRP A 432 -12.58 5.98 -17.77
C TRP A 432 -13.47 6.33 -16.58
N GLN A 433 -14.77 6.09 -16.71
CA GLN A 433 -15.71 6.32 -15.62
C GLN A 433 -15.36 5.46 -14.41
N PHE A 434 -15.12 4.16 -14.62
CA PHE A 434 -14.75 3.25 -13.55
C PHE A 434 -13.41 3.62 -12.91
N ARG A 435 -12.43 4.09 -13.70
CA ARG A 435 -11.17 4.66 -13.19
C ARG A 435 -11.43 5.83 -12.24
N THR A 436 -12.29 6.78 -12.62
CA THR A 436 -12.66 7.92 -11.76
C THR A 436 -13.45 7.48 -10.54
N ASP A 437 -14.36 6.51 -10.72
CA ASP A 437 -15.23 6.00 -9.68
C ASP A 437 -14.46 5.38 -8.50
N PHE A 438 -13.31 4.78 -8.76
CA PHE A 438 -12.44 4.13 -7.77
C PHE A 438 -11.03 4.73 -7.66
N SER A 439 -10.81 5.92 -8.22
CA SER A 439 -9.51 6.61 -8.20
C SER A 439 -8.33 5.74 -8.66
N LEU A 440 -8.53 4.98 -9.73
CA LEU A 440 -7.49 4.10 -10.29
C LEU A 440 -6.40 4.93 -10.99
N PRO A 441 -5.13 4.49 -11.02
CA PRO A 441 -4.04 5.25 -11.64
C PRO A 441 -4.19 5.54 -13.15
N ASN A 442 -4.70 4.58 -13.91
CA ASN A 442 -4.75 4.61 -15.38
C ASN A 442 -5.95 3.75 -15.87
N PRO A 443 -6.53 4.03 -17.06
CA PRO A 443 -7.59 3.21 -17.65
C PRO A 443 -7.15 1.88 -18.29
N TRP A 444 -5.88 1.48 -18.21
CA TRP A 444 -5.42 0.15 -18.61
C TRP A 444 -5.37 -0.79 -17.41
N TYR A 445 -6.45 -1.55 -17.22
CA TYR A 445 -6.56 -2.53 -16.13
C TYR A 445 -7.50 -3.68 -16.45
N HIS A 446 -7.41 -4.74 -15.68
CA HIS A 446 -8.35 -5.84 -15.69
C HIS A 446 -8.98 -6.03 -14.33
N VAL A 447 -10.27 -6.39 -14.34
CA VAL A 447 -11.07 -6.65 -13.15
C VAL A 447 -11.27 -8.16 -13.01
N SER A 448 -10.85 -8.71 -11.86
CA SER A 448 -11.05 -10.12 -11.52
C SER A 448 -11.85 -10.24 -10.21
N PRO A 449 -12.80 -11.18 -10.10
CA PRO A 449 -13.54 -11.37 -8.86
C PRO A 449 -12.64 -11.99 -7.76
N ILE A 450 -12.86 -11.56 -6.52
CA ILE A 450 -12.36 -12.25 -5.33
C ILE A 450 -13.45 -13.20 -4.89
N VAL A 451 -13.35 -14.45 -5.31
CA VAL A 451 -14.33 -15.48 -4.96
C VAL A 451 -14.11 -15.99 -3.54
N GLY A 452 -15.21 -16.30 -2.86
CA GLY A 452 -15.21 -16.98 -1.57
C GLY A 452 -14.64 -18.40 -1.67
N PRO A 453 -14.68 -19.16 -0.56
CA PRO A 453 -14.26 -20.54 -0.58
C PRO A 453 -15.13 -21.32 -1.57
N ASN A 454 -14.52 -22.25 -2.32
CA ASN A 454 -15.30 -23.29 -2.99
C ASN A 454 -16.19 -23.97 -1.93
N PRO A 455 -17.51 -24.13 -2.16
CA PRO A 455 -18.42 -24.78 -1.21
C PRO A 455 -17.95 -26.17 -0.74
N ASN A 456 -17.12 -26.84 -1.55
CA ASN A 456 -16.54 -28.15 -1.24
C ASN A 456 -15.13 -28.08 -0.64
N ALA A 457 -14.58 -26.89 -0.40
CA ALA A 457 -13.23 -26.76 0.13
C ALA A 457 -13.17 -27.19 1.61
N ALA A 458 -12.11 -27.90 1.98
CA ALA A 458 -11.93 -28.47 3.32
C ALA A 458 -12.14 -27.40 4.42
N PRO A 459 -12.89 -27.68 5.51
CA PRO A 459 -13.10 -26.70 6.56
C PRO A 459 -11.78 -26.25 7.19
N VAL A 460 -11.76 -25.03 7.73
CA VAL A 460 -10.57 -24.46 8.39
C VAL A 460 -11.03 -23.83 9.70
N GLY A 461 -10.31 -24.13 10.77
CA GLY A 461 -10.60 -23.62 12.11
C GLY A 461 -10.15 -22.19 12.32
N SER A 462 -10.40 -21.68 13.52
CA SER A 462 -10.08 -20.31 13.91
C SER A 462 -8.62 -19.93 13.69
N ILE A 463 -8.40 -18.72 13.17
CA ILE A 463 -7.09 -18.14 12.90
C ILE A 463 -6.86 -16.95 13.85
N LEU A 464 -5.70 -16.88 14.48
CA LEU A 464 -5.19 -15.66 15.09
C LEU A 464 -4.13 -15.06 14.16
N PHE A 465 -4.34 -13.85 13.66
CA PHE A 465 -3.31 -13.09 12.95
C PHE A 465 -2.67 -12.11 13.92
N VAL A 466 -1.34 -12.17 14.07
CA VAL A 466 -0.56 -11.24 14.91
C VAL A 466 0.39 -10.47 14.00
N GLY A 467 0.20 -9.15 13.88
CA GLY A 467 0.92 -8.29 12.94
C GLY A 467 1.52 -7.04 13.57
N ASP A 468 2.41 -6.39 12.82
CA ASP A 468 2.94 -5.05 13.13
C ASP A 468 2.31 -3.96 12.24
N SER A 469 3.02 -2.84 12.01
CA SER A 469 2.58 -1.78 11.10
C SER A 469 2.34 -2.24 9.66
N VAL A 470 3.07 -3.27 9.18
CA VAL A 470 2.87 -3.81 7.85
C VAL A 470 1.55 -4.58 7.82
N GLY A 471 1.29 -5.42 8.82
CA GLY A 471 0.01 -6.12 8.99
C GLY A 471 -1.16 -5.16 9.18
N GLU A 472 -1.01 -4.14 10.02
CA GLU A 472 -2.03 -3.11 10.24
C GLU A 472 -2.40 -2.41 8.93
N SER A 473 -1.40 -2.09 8.10
CA SER A 473 -1.60 -1.39 6.82
C SER A 473 -2.47 -2.15 5.82
N ILE A 474 -2.58 -3.48 5.93
CA ILE A 474 -3.37 -4.33 5.02
C ILE A 474 -4.76 -4.67 5.56
N SER A 475 -5.20 -4.11 6.68
CA SER A 475 -6.44 -4.53 7.35
C SER A 475 -7.68 -4.53 6.43
N ARG A 476 -7.81 -3.57 5.51
CA ARG A 476 -8.92 -3.51 4.53
C ARG A 476 -8.80 -4.60 3.46
N GLU A 477 -7.62 -4.72 2.86
CA GLU A 477 -7.33 -5.71 1.83
C GLU A 477 -7.43 -7.13 2.39
N PHE A 478 -6.97 -7.36 3.62
CA PHE A 478 -7.04 -8.62 4.35
C PHE A 478 -8.49 -9.06 4.62
N ARG A 479 -9.37 -8.14 5.04
CA ARG A 479 -10.80 -8.44 5.22
C ARG A 479 -11.44 -8.94 3.92
N THR A 480 -11.09 -8.31 2.81
CA THR A 480 -11.67 -8.63 1.50
C THR A 480 -11.08 -9.91 0.91
N ALA A 481 -9.75 -10.02 0.87
CA ALA A 481 -9.04 -11.11 0.19
C ALA A 481 -8.90 -12.38 1.03
N VAL A 482 -8.74 -12.25 2.36
CA VAL A 482 -8.49 -13.39 3.26
C VAL A 482 -9.75 -13.75 4.05
N MET A 483 -10.33 -12.81 4.79
CA MET A 483 -11.44 -13.13 5.72
C MET A 483 -12.73 -13.54 5.01
N SER A 484 -12.90 -13.17 3.74
CA SER A 484 -14.00 -13.69 2.92
C SER A 484 -13.98 -15.19 2.71
N THR A 485 -12.81 -15.83 2.86
CA THR A 485 -12.64 -17.29 2.72
C THR A 485 -12.28 -17.98 4.03
N TYR A 486 -11.67 -17.23 4.95
CA TYR A 486 -11.36 -17.67 6.30
C TYR A 486 -12.08 -16.73 7.29
N PRO A 487 -13.40 -16.90 7.50
CA PRO A 487 -14.20 -15.92 8.25
C PRO A 487 -13.90 -15.89 9.75
N ASP A 488 -13.42 -16.99 10.32
CA ASP A 488 -13.09 -17.10 11.74
C ASP A 488 -11.64 -16.63 12.02
N VAL A 489 -11.40 -15.33 11.84
CA VAL A 489 -10.08 -14.70 12.10
C VAL A 489 -10.20 -13.67 13.21
N ASN A 490 -9.40 -13.85 14.27
CA ASN A 490 -9.04 -12.80 15.22
C ASN A 490 -7.83 -12.03 14.68
N PHE A 491 -8.06 -10.86 14.11
CA PHE A 491 -7.01 -10.02 13.53
C PHE A 491 -6.43 -9.07 14.59
N GLN A 492 -5.13 -9.19 14.89
CA GLN A 492 -4.43 -8.42 15.92
C GLN A 492 -3.15 -7.79 15.35
N ALA A 493 -3.21 -6.57 14.85
CA ALA A 493 -2.06 -5.85 14.32
C ALA A 493 -2.05 -4.37 14.73
N CYS A 494 -0.86 -3.84 14.99
CA CYS A 494 -0.66 -2.43 15.28
C CYS A 494 0.76 -1.98 14.96
N ALA A 495 0.95 -0.70 14.67
CA ALA A 495 2.27 -0.13 14.47
C ALA A 495 3.19 -0.32 15.68
N GLY A 496 4.47 -0.61 15.43
CA GLY A 496 5.51 -0.75 16.45
C GLY A 496 5.57 -2.08 17.20
N ARG A 497 4.57 -2.96 17.06
CA ARG A 497 4.55 -4.25 17.75
C ARG A 497 5.77 -5.09 17.43
N GLY A 498 6.44 -5.59 18.47
CA GLY A 498 7.48 -6.61 18.36
C GLY A 498 6.96 -8.01 18.71
N MET A 499 7.79 -9.00 18.42
CA MET A 499 7.63 -10.41 18.77
C MET A 499 7.43 -10.58 20.28
N ALA A 500 8.31 -9.98 21.08
CA ALA A 500 8.23 -9.94 22.53
C ALA A 500 8.91 -8.66 23.07
N GLY A 501 8.35 -8.03 24.09
CA GLY A 501 8.94 -6.88 24.78
C GLY A 501 8.54 -5.50 24.24
N ALA A 502 8.09 -5.39 22.99
CA ALA A 502 7.63 -4.14 22.38
C ALA A 502 6.12 -4.17 22.07
N ASP A 503 5.39 -3.20 22.64
CA ASP A 503 3.94 -3.02 22.49
C ASP A 503 3.62 -2.13 21.26
N CYS A 504 2.38 -1.63 21.13
CA CYS A 504 2.07 -0.72 20.04
C CYS A 504 2.74 0.65 20.27
N LEU A 505 3.15 1.29 19.18
CA LEU A 505 3.76 2.62 19.21
C LEU A 505 2.71 3.72 19.47
N PHE A 506 1.46 3.45 19.08
CA PHE A 506 0.35 4.39 19.19
C PHE A 506 -0.86 3.72 19.86
N PRO A 507 -1.73 4.49 20.53
CA PRO A 507 -2.96 3.96 21.10
C PRO A 507 -3.82 3.27 20.03
N ILE A 508 -4.32 2.09 20.36
CA ILE A 508 -5.18 1.31 19.47
C ILE A 508 -6.59 1.15 20.01
N ALA A 509 -7.56 1.18 19.10
CA ALA A 509 -8.96 0.98 19.44
C ALA A 509 -9.30 -0.51 19.56
N SER A 510 -10.24 -0.82 20.46
CA SER A 510 -10.88 -2.13 20.56
C SER A 510 -11.43 -2.57 19.19
N PRO A 511 -11.30 -3.84 18.76
CA PRO A 511 -10.88 -5.01 19.56
C PRO A 511 -9.39 -5.33 19.49
N GLN A 512 -8.54 -4.43 18.99
CA GLN A 512 -7.09 -4.64 19.01
C GLN A 512 -6.56 -4.59 20.45
N ILE A 513 -5.53 -5.37 20.74
CA ILE A 513 -4.90 -5.45 22.08
C ILE A 513 -3.52 -4.77 22.05
N ASP A 514 -3.28 -3.77 22.90
CA ASP A 514 -2.04 -2.99 22.96
C ASP A 514 -0.92 -3.68 23.76
N ILE A 515 -0.41 -4.80 23.26
CA ILE A 515 0.72 -5.52 23.86
C ILE A 515 1.57 -6.18 22.76
N ASP A 516 2.76 -6.61 23.14
CA ASP A 516 3.64 -7.43 22.31
C ASP A 516 2.96 -8.71 21.75
N GLY A 517 3.57 -9.30 20.72
CA GLY A 517 3.01 -10.47 20.05
C GLY A 517 2.76 -11.66 20.97
N VAL A 518 3.71 -11.98 21.87
CA VAL A 518 3.58 -13.06 22.86
C VAL A 518 2.41 -12.82 23.80
N GLY A 519 2.21 -11.59 24.26
CA GLY A 519 1.11 -11.16 25.10
C GLY A 519 -0.24 -11.37 24.41
N VAL A 520 -0.35 -10.99 23.13
CA VAL A 520 -1.58 -11.21 22.35
C VAL A 520 -1.91 -12.70 22.24
N VAL A 521 -0.92 -13.55 21.95
CA VAL A 521 -1.12 -15.00 21.94
C VAL A 521 -1.61 -15.50 23.30
N ASN A 522 -1.00 -15.04 24.39
CA ASN A 522 -1.35 -15.52 25.72
C ASN A 522 -2.76 -15.12 26.16
N THR A 523 -3.23 -13.94 25.76
CA THR A 523 -4.53 -13.38 26.19
C THR A 523 -5.70 -13.72 25.30
N SER A 524 -5.45 -14.00 24.02
CA SER A 524 -6.51 -14.36 23.07
C SER A 524 -7.15 -15.73 23.40
N ALA A 525 -8.32 -16.03 22.85
CA ALA A 525 -8.80 -17.42 22.81
C ALA A 525 -7.78 -18.30 22.06
N THR A 526 -7.72 -19.60 22.38
CA THR A 526 -6.83 -20.53 21.67
C THR A 526 -7.31 -20.70 20.23
N PRO A 527 -6.51 -20.31 19.22
CA PRO A 527 -6.88 -20.55 17.83
C PRO A 527 -6.46 -21.95 17.37
N ALA A 528 -7.04 -22.45 16.28
CA ALA A 528 -6.52 -23.63 15.60
C ALA A 528 -5.19 -23.30 14.88
N ILE A 529 -5.11 -22.10 14.31
CA ILE A 529 -4.01 -21.60 13.48
C ILE A 529 -3.53 -20.24 14.02
N ALA A 530 -2.22 -20.01 14.04
CA ALA A 530 -1.67 -18.68 14.27
C ALA A 530 -0.80 -18.24 13.11
N ILE A 531 -1.07 -17.06 12.56
CA ILE A 531 -0.23 -16.38 11.57
C ILE A 531 0.51 -15.25 12.30
N VAL A 532 1.85 -15.28 12.27
CA VAL A 532 2.71 -14.31 12.93
C VAL A 532 3.50 -13.55 11.87
N GLN A 533 3.10 -12.31 11.62
CA GLN A 533 3.79 -11.33 10.78
C GLN A 533 4.47 -10.32 11.71
N LEU A 534 5.64 -10.69 12.24
CA LEU A 534 6.44 -9.88 13.15
C LEU A 534 7.93 -10.17 12.89
N GLY A 535 8.83 -9.31 13.37
CA GLY A 535 10.27 -9.40 13.14
C GLY A 535 10.88 -8.15 12.53
N TYR A 536 10.06 -7.25 11.98
CA TYR A 536 10.54 -5.97 11.46
C TYR A 536 10.92 -4.98 12.58
N ASN A 537 10.08 -4.85 13.60
CA ASN A 537 10.33 -3.96 14.75
C ASN A 537 11.35 -4.53 15.75
N ASP A 538 11.66 -5.80 15.63
CA ASP A 538 12.55 -6.52 16.54
C ASP A 538 14.02 -6.30 16.21
N ASP A 539 14.90 -6.43 17.20
CA ASP A 539 16.35 -6.39 16.99
C ASP A 539 16.82 -7.77 16.48
N PRO A 540 17.40 -7.86 15.25
CA PRO A 540 17.88 -9.12 14.72
C PRO A 540 18.84 -9.88 15.63
N ALA A 541 19.61 -9.18 16.48
CA ALA A 541 20.56 -9.80 17.42
C ALA A 541 19.85 -10.56 18.56
N THR A 542 18.64 -10.15 18.94
CA THR A 542 17.88 -10.76 20.05
C THR A 542 16.66 -11.55 19.58
N PHE A 543 16.26 -11.38 18.31
CA PHE A 543 15.08 -11.99 17.68
C PHE A 543 14.97 -13.51 17.87
N ALA A 544 16.09 -14.25 17.83
CA ALA A 544 16.10 -15.69 18.08
C ALA A 544 15.47 -16.05 19.43
N SER A 545 15.74 -15.26 20.47
CA SER A 545 15.15 -15.48 21.78
C SER A 545 13.67 -15.13 21.84
N GLU A 546 13.21 -14.15 21.06
CA GLU A 546 11.84 -13.67 21.06
C GLU A 546 10.94 -14.61 20.25
N ALA A 547 11.39 -15.03 19.07
CA ALA A 547 10.70 -16.02 18.26
C ALA A 547 10.56 -17.38 18.98
N ASN A 548 11.54 -17.74 19.82
CA ASN A 548 11.45 -18.90 20.70
C ASN A 548 10.38 -18.74 21.79
N GLN A 549 10.20 -17.54 22.34
CA GLN A 549 9.10 -17.25 23.28
C GLN A 549 7.74 -17.33 22.60
N MET A 550 7.62 -16.82 21.37
CA MET A 550 6.41 -16.91 20.55
C MET A 550 6.01 -18.38 20.29
N ILE A 551 6.94 -19.21 19.83
CA ILE A 551 6.66 -20.65 19.65
C ILE A 551 6.27 -21.31 20.96
N ALA A 552 6.92 -20.96 22.07
CA ALA A 552 6.57 -21.51 23.38
C ALA A 552 5.14 -21.14 23.80
N ALA A 553 4.73 -19.88 23.62
CA ALA A 553 3.38 -19.44 23.91
C ALA A 553 2.34 -20.18 23.06
N LEU A 554 2.56 -20.28 21.74
CA LEU A 554 1.65 -20.96 20.82
C LEU A 554 1.56 -22.47 21.08
N THR A 555 2.70 -23.12 21.33
CA THR A 555 2.76 -24.57 21.64
C THR A 555 2.09 -24.87 22.97
N ALA A 556 2.30 -24.03 23.99
CA ALA A 556 1.68 -24.20 25.29
C ALA A 556 0.14 -24.16 25.18
N LYS A 557 -0.41 -23.32 24.29
CA LYS A 557 -1.84 -23.23 24.02
C LYS A 557 -2.37 -24.30 23.06
N ALA A 558 -1.53 -25.26 22.64
CA ALA A 558 -1.89 -26.30 21.68
C ALA A 558 -2.37 -25.78 20.32
N VAL A 559 -1.80 -24.66 19.85
CA VAL A 559 -2.02 -24.20 18.47
C VAL A 559 -1.45 -25.26 17.52
N GLN A 560 -2.31 -25.79 16.66
CA GLN A 560 -2.01 -26.96 15.83
C GLN A 560 -1.22 -26.58 14.57
N ARG A 561 -1.33 -25.35 14.10
CA ARG A 561 -0.55 -24.83 12.96
C ARG A 561 -0.06 -23.42 13.26
N ILE A 562 1.25 -23.23 13.18
CA ILE A 562 1.88 -21.92 13.34
C ILE A 562 2.48 -21.54 11.99
N ILE A 563 2.23 -20.31 11.56
CA ILE A 563 2.69 -19.79 10.27
C ILE A 563 3.45 -18.51 10.56
N PHE A 564 4.74 -18.48 10.22
CA PHE A 564 5.50 -17.23 10.21
C PHE A 564 5.49 -16.62 8.82
N VAL A 565 5.45 -15.29 8.75
CA VAL A 565 5.74 -14.54 7.53
C VAL A 565 7.11 -13.92 7.69
N ASN A 566 8.03 -14.19 6.77
CA ASN A 566 9.38 -13.62 6.85
C ASN A 566 9.44 -12.18 6.31
N VAL A 567 10.57 -11.51 6.53
CA VAL A 567 10.71 -10.06 6.34
C VAL A 567 11.51 -9.78 5.07
N SER A 568 11.11 -8.79 4.26
CA SER A 568 11.90 -8.40 3.08
C SER A 568 13.28 -7.89 3.48
N THR A 569 14.35 -8.39 2.84
CA THR A 569 15.74 -7.99 3.11
C THR A 569 16.21 -6.80 2.29
N ARG A 570 15.29 -6.09 1.63
CA ARG A 570 15.63 -4.95 0.77
C ARG A 570 16.22 -3.76 1.54
N PHE A 571 15.84 -3.59 2.80
CA PHE A 571 16.42 -2.57 3.67
C PHE A 571 17.70 -3.12 4.30
N THR A 572 18.85 -2.58 3.88
CA THR A 572 20.16 -3.14 4.23
C THR A 572 20.74 -2.62 5.54
N SER A 573 20.17 -1.55 6.14
CA SER A 573 20.69 -1.00 7.41
C SER A 573 20.36 -1.84 8.64
N ARG A 574 19.49 -2.85 8.52
CA ARG A 574 19.22 -3.87 9.56
C ARG A 574 19.41 -5.27 8.99
N ASN A 575 19.93 -6.18 9.80
CA ASN A 575 20.22 -7.55 9.37
C ASN A 575 18.96 -8.44 9.38
N TYR A 576 18.00 -8.16 8.49
CA TYR A 576 16.81 -9.02 8.34
C TYR A 576 17.12 -10.39 7.75
N THR A 577 18.29 -10.57 7.12
CA THR A 577 18.79 -11.90 6.74
C THR A 577 18.93 -12.81 7.96
N LEU A 578 19.49 -12.31 9.07
CA LEU A 578 19.57 -13.06 10.33
C LEU A 578 18.18 -13.37 10.89
N THR A 579 17.26 -12.42 10.83
CA THR A 579 15.85 -12.60 11.23
C THR A 579 15.20 -13.74 10.45
N ASN A 580 15.36 -13.76 9.13
CA ASN A 580 14.81 -14.80 8.26
C ASN A 580 15.48 -16.17 8.47
N GLN A 581 16.78 -16.21 8.75
CA GLN A 581 17.50 -17.45 9.11
C GLN A 581 16.95 -18.06 10.40
N VAL A 582 16.64 -17.23 11.41
CA VAL A 582 15.99 -17.68 12.65
C VAL A 582 14.64 -18.33 12.32
N LEU A 583 13.78 -17.67 11.54
CA LEU A 583 12.47 -18.22 11.15
C LEU A 583 12.59 -19.56 10.39
N ALA A 584 13.53 -19.65 9.44
CA ALA A 584 13.80 -20.89 8.72
C ALA A 584 14.26 -22.02 9.66
N SER A 585 15.09 -21.71 10.66
CA SER A 585 15.54 -22.69 11.66
C SER A 585 14.40 -23.22 12.54
N LEU A 586 13.38 -22.39 12.82
CA LEU A 586 12.18 -22.80 13.54
C LEU A 586 11.35 -23.78 12.73
N VAL A 587 11.19 -23.53 11.43
CA VAL A 587 10.48 -24.44 10.51
C VAL A 587 11.24 -25.76 10.35
N ALA A 588 12.58 -25.72 10.37
CA ALA A 588 13.40 -26.93 10.36
C ALA A 588 13.23 -27.78 11.63
N SER A 589 12.93 -27.14 12.76
CA SER A 589 12.89 -27.75 14.10
C SER A 589 11.50 -28.12 14.59
N ASN A 590 10.42 -27.67 13.95
CA ASN A 590 9.05 -27.89 14.41
C ASN A 590 8.17 -28.31 13.22
N SER A 591 7.39 -29.38 13.37
CA SER A 591 6.60 -29.97 12.28
C SER A 591 5.29 -29.25 11.98
N ASN A 592 4.74 -28.59 13.00
CA ASN A 592 3.53 -27.79 12.94
C ASN A 592 3.78 -26.33 12.54
N VAL A 593 5.03 -25.96 12.19
CA VAL A 593 5.42 -24.61 11.79
C VAL A 593 5.61 -24.57 10.27
N SER A 594 4.99 -23.59 9.62
CA SER A 594 5.16 -23.27 8.20
C SER A 594 5.77 -21.86 8.05
N LEU A 595 6.43 -21.61 6.92
CA LEU A 595 6.96 -20.29 6.54
C LEU A 595 6.27 -19.80 5.28
N PHE A 596 5.70 -18.61 5.34
CA PHE A 596 5.28 -17.86 4.17
C PHE A 596 6.44 -16.94 3.79
N ASP A 597 7.07 -17.23 2.65
CA ASP A 597 8.30 -16.57 2.20
C ASP A 597 8.00 -15.29 1.41
N TRP A 598 7.59 -14.24 2.14
CA TRP A 598 7.37 -12.90 1.59
C TRP A 598 8.66 -12.29 1.02
N ASN A 599 9.81 -12.59 1.60
CA ASN A 599 11.11 -12.12 1.13
C ASN A 599 11.42 -12.61 -0.29
N ALA A 600 11.32 -13.93 -0.52
CA ALA A 600 11.48 -14.50 -1.85
C ALA A 600 10.38 -13.98 -2.79
N HIS A 601 9.14 -13.91 -2.31
CA HIS A 601 8.02 -13.42 -3.11
C HIS A 601 8.19 -11.98 -3.57
N THR A 602 8.96 -11.15 -2.85
CA THR A 602 9.21 -9.72 -3.17
C THR A 602 10.62 -9.42 -3.66
N SER A 603 11.42 -10.45 -3.95
CA SER A 603 12.84 -10.29 -4.30
C SER A 603 13.10 -9.71 -5.70
N ALA A 604 12.17 -9.93 -6.64
CA ALA A 604 12.29 -9.43 -8.01
C ALA A 604 12.25 -7.89 -8.06
N GLN A 605 13.07 -7.29 -8.93
CA GLN A 605 13.24 -5.83 -9.02
C GLN A 605 11.92 -5.09 -9.26
N ASP A 606 11.08 -5.62 -10.13
CA ASP A 606 9.77 -5.05 -10.44
C ASP A 606 8.83 -5.04 -9.23
N LYS A 607 9.02 -5.92 -8.24
CA LYS A 607 8.22 -5.94 -7.01
C LYS A 607 8.65 -4.91 -5.99
N TRP A 608 9.74 -4.20 -6.22
CA TRP A 608 10.16 -3.09 -5.36
C TRP A 608 9.14 -1.94 -5.38
N ARG A 609 8.31 -1.86 -6.43
CA ARG A 609 7.19 -0.93 -6.56
C ARG A 609 6.05 -1.18 -5.59
N TRP A 610 6.06 -2.28 -4.82
CA TRP A 610 5.03 -2.57 -3.83
C TRP A 610 5.27 -1.85 -2.49
N PHE A 611 6.46 -1.31 -2.32
CA PHE A 611 6.86 -0.65 -1.09
C PHE A 611 6.80 0.87 -1.25
N ASP A 612 6.64 1.55 -0.13
CA ASP A 612 6.85 2.98 -0.04
C ASP A 612 8.36 3.25 0.01
N ASN A 613 8.86 3.86 -1.05
CA ASN A 613 10.27 4.19 -1.25
C ASN A 613 10.60 5.64 -0.86
N ASP A 614 9.58 6.43 -0.51
CA ASP A 614 9.73 7.86 -0.24
C ASP A 614 9.64 8.17 1.26
N SER A 615 9.05 7.27 2.05
CA SER A 615 8.97 7.40 3.50
C SER A 615 10.34 7.21 4.19
N LEU A 616 10.69 8.15 5.07
CA LEU A 616 11.92 8.12 5.90
C LEU A 616 12.03 6.87 6.79
N CYS A 617 10.94 6.13 7.03
CA CYS A 617 10.95 4.88 7.80
C CYS A 617 11.12 3.63 6.90
N CYS A 618 12.36 3.16 6.83
CA CYS A 618 12.76 1.76 6.67
C CYS A 618 12.46 0.99 5.36
N TRP A 619 11.95 1.63 4.29
CA TRP A 619 11.81 1.04 2.94
C TRP A 619 11.06 -0.31 2.87
N ILE A 620 10.26 -0.64 3.90
CA ILE A 620 9.59 -1.93 4.04
C ILE A 620 8.08 -1.81 4.24
N HIS A 621 7.59 -0.59 4.51
CA HIS A 621 6.16 -0.31 4.50
C HIS A 621 5.61 -0.42 3.09
N LEU A 622 4.36 -0.87 3.02
CA LEU A 622 3.69 -1.15 1.75
C LEU A 622 2.90 0.07 1.28
N ASN A 623 3.05 0.39 0.01
CA ASN A 623 2.16 1.31 -0.67
C ASN A 623 0.82 0.60 -1.01
N PRO A 624 -0.18 1.29 -1.59
CA PRO A 624 -1.47 0.66 -1.87
C PRO A 624 -1.42 -0.62 -2.71
N SER A 625 -0.49 -0.73 -3.67
CA SER A 625 -0.31 -1.94 -4.47
C SER A 625 0.29 -3.08 -3.65
N GLY A 626 1.31 -2.78 -2.84
CA GLY A 626 1.91 -3.80 -1.96
C GLY A 626 0.96 -4.31 -0.89
N ARG A 627 0.07 -3.46 -0.36
CA ARG A 627 -0.95 -3.90 0.60
C ARG A 627 -1.91 -4.92 -0.01
N ALA A 628 -2.35 -4.66 -1.24
CA ALA A 628 -3.18 -5.58 -2.00
C ALA A 628 -2.45 -6.90 -2.29
N GLU A 629 -1.24 -6.84 -2.85
CA GLU A 629 -0.47 -8.04 -3.19
C GLU A 629 -0.04 -8.83 -1.95
N PHE A 630 0.22 -8.18 -0.81
CA PHE A 630 0.53 -8.89 0.44
C PHE A 630 -0.68 -9.65 0.98
N ALA A 631 -1.87 -9.05 0.97
CA ALA A 631 -3.10 -9.75 1.38
C ALA A 631 -3.43 -10.92 0.42
N LEU A 632 -3.23 -10.74 -0.88
CA LEU A 632 -3.41 -11.79 -1.90
C LEU A 632 -2.38 -12.91 -1.73
N PHE A 633 -1.12 -12.59 -1.42
CA PHE A 633 -0.08 -13.56 -1.10
C PHE A 633 -0.48 -14.40 0.12
N LEU A 634 -0.91 -13.77 1.23
CA LEU A 634 -1.36 -14.52 2.41
C LEU A 634 -2.52 -15.46 2.08
N ARG A 635 -3.48 -15.01 1.26
CA ARG A 635 -4.59 -15.83 0.79
C ARG A 635 -4.10 -17.03 -0.02
N GLU A 636 -3.26 -16.80 -1.03
CA GLU A 636 -2.72 -17.84 -1.90
C GLU A 636 -1.96 -18.91 -1.10
N GLN A 637 -1.13 -18.49 -0.14
CA GLN A 637 -0.39 -19.43 0.71
C GLN A 637 -1.29 -20.24 1.65
N LEU A 638 -2.35 -19.63 2.19
CA LEU A 638 -3.35 -20.35 2.99
C LEU A 638 -4.14 -21.35 2.13
N ASP A 639 -4.54 -20.97 0.92
CA ASP A 639 -5.24 -21.86 -0.01
C ASP A 639 -4.35 -23.06 -0.39
N ALA A 640 -3.05 -22.83 -0.62
CA ALA A 640 -2.09 -23.90 -0.86
C ALA A 640 -2.01 -24.90 0.31
N LEU A 641 -1.95 -24.41 1.55
CA LEU A 641 -1.98 -25.29 2.73
C LEU A 641 -3.33 -26.00 2.91
N ARG A 642 -4.43 -25.33 2.60
CA ARG A 642 -5.78 -25.92 2.64
C ARG A 642 -5.91 -27.08 1.66
N ASN A 643 -5.45 -26.89 0.42
CA ASN A 643 -5.48 -27.91 -0.63
C ASN A 643 -4.61 -29.13 -0.29
N GLN A 644 -3.59 -28.95 0.55
CA GLN A 644 -2.77 -30.04 1.08
C GLN A 644 -3.37 -30.71 2.33
N ASN A 645 -4.55 -30.28 2.79
CA ASN A 645 -5.19 -30.71 4.05
C ASN A 645 -4.30 -30.52 5.28
N ILE A 646 -3.47 -29.47 5.27
CA ILE A 646 -2.52 -29.16 6.34
C ILE A 646 -3.14 -28.24 7.41
N LEU A 647 -4.18 -27.48 7.03
CA LEU A 647 -4.87 -26.57 7.93
C LEU A 647 -5.85 -27.33 8.84
N PRO A 648 -5.76 -27.18 10.17
CA PRO A 648 -6.67 -27.81 11.11
C PRO A 648 -8.08 -27.22 11.04
N VAL A 649 -9.08 -28.02 11.42
CA VAL A 649 -10.52 -27.68 11.35
C VAL A 649 -11.08 -27.07 12.64
N THR A 650 -10.50 -27.40 13.79
CA THR A 650 -11.01 -26.99 15.11
C THR A 650 -9.85 -26.68 16.03
N ALA A 651 -9.98 -25.66 16.88
CA ALA A 651 -9.01 -25.42 17.93
C ALA A 651 -8.98 -26.61 18.91
N ALA A 652 -7.78 -26.97 19.37
CA ALA A 652 -7.65 -28.02 20.38
C ALA A 652 -8.25 -27.56 21.71
N SER A 653 -9.17 -28.35 22.27
CA SER A 653 -9.69 -28.15 23.63
C SER A 653 -8.65 -28.63 24.65
N SER A 654 -7.60 -27.84 24.82
CA SER A 654 -6.43 -28.21 25.62
C SER A 654 -6.02 -27.08 26.56
N SER A 655 -5.84 -27.43 27.83
CA SER A 655 -5.28 -26.50 28.82
C SER A 655 -3.84 -26.13 28.47
N VAL A 656 -3.44 -24.92 28.84
CA VAL A 656 -2.09 -24.39 28.64
C VAL A 656 -1.05 -25.28 29.33
N VAL A 657 -0.04 -25.75 28.60
CA VAL A 657 1.08 -26.54 29.18
C VAL A 657 2.35 -25.70 29.18
N LEU A 658 2.63 -25.06 30.31
CA LEU A 658 3.80 -24.17 30.44
C LEU A 658 5.11 -24.95 30.37
N GLY A 659 6.11 -24.39 29.70
CA GLY A 659 7.41 -25.02 29.51
C GLY A 659 7.54 -25.87 28.24
N LEU A 660 6.48 -25.96 27.42
CA LEU A 660 6.59 -26.45 26.05
C LEU A 660 6.96 -25.32 25.07
N PRO A 661 7.62 -25.63 23.93
CA PRO A 661 8.26 -26.91 23.65
C PRO A 661 9.56 -27.08 24.46
N ILE A 662 9.92 -28.33 24.77
CA ILE A 662 11.18 -28.65 25.47
C ILE A 662 12.29 -28.83 24.43
N ARG A 663 13.40 -28.12 24.64
CA ARG A 663 14.55 -28.02 23.74
C ARG A 663 15.87 -28.19 24.47
N ARG A 664 16.96 -28.29 23.69
CA ARG A 664 18.32 -28.47 24.23
C ARG A 664 18.59 -27.42 25.31
N SER A 665 19.16 -27.86 26.42
CA SER A 665 19.55 -27.02 27.57
C SER A 665 18.41 -26.49 28.43
N ASP A 666 17.15 -26.82 28.12
CA ASP A 666 16.05 -26.63 29.06
C ASP A 666 16.26 -27.52 30.29
N GLN A 667 15.78 -27.03 31.43
CA GLN A 667 15.88 -27.72 32.71
C GLN A 667 14.57 -27.62 33.49
N GLY A 668 14.22 -28.67 34.23
CA GLY A 668 13.08 -28.62 35.13
C GLY A 668 12.31 -29.93 35.30
N ALA A 669 11.22 -29.83 36.06
CA ALA A 669 10.40 -30.97 36.44
C ALA A 669 9.64 -31.61 35.28
N ILE A 670 9.21 -30.78 34.32
CA ILE A 670 8.52 -31.24 33.11
C ILE A 670 9.40 -32.21 32.30
N ILE A 671 10.72 -31.97 32.27
CA ILE A 671 11.70 -32.81 31.56
C ILE A 671 11.88 -34.16 32.25
N LYS A 672 11.94 -34.19 33.59
CA LYS A 672 11.99 -35.46 34.33
C LYS A 672 10.79 -36.35 34.00
N SER A 673 9.62 -35.75 33.81
CA SER A 673 8.40 -36.47 33.44
C SER A 673 8.51 -37.08 32.04
N VAL A 674 9.01 -36.30 31.07
CA VAL A 674 9.29 -36.79 29.71
C VAL A 674 10.34 -37.90 29.69
N GLN A 675 11.47 -37.72 30.39
CA GLN A 675 12.56 -38.73 30.44
C GLN A 675 12.05 -40.06 31.03
N LYS A 676 11.24 -40.02 32.09
CA LYS A 676 10.57 -41.21 32.64
C LYS A 676 9.65 -41.85 31.60
N ARG A 677 8.84 -41.05 30.91
CA ARG A 677 7.87 -41.54 29.95
C ARG A 677 8.53 -42.16 28.71
N LEU A 678 9.60 -41.56 28.19
CA LEU A 678 10.41 -42.13 27.10
C LEU A 678 10.99 -43.49 27.48
N ASN A 679 11.60 -43.62 28.67
CA ASN A 679 12.14 -44.89 29.14
C ASN A 679 11.05 -45.99 29.21
N SER A 680 9.85 -45.62 29.67
CA SER A 680 8.71 -46.53 29.75
C SER A 680 8.15 -46.90 28.36
N GLN A 681 7.85 -45.91 27.51
CA GLN A 681 7.21 -46.10 26.21
C GLN A 681 8.11 -46.86 25.23
N MET A 682 9.40 -46.56 25.22
CA MET A 682 10.38 -47.19 24.32
C MET A 682 11.11 -48.38 24.95
N ARG A 683 10.73 -48.78 26.17
CA ARG A 683 11.35 -49.89 26.94
C ARG A 683 12.88 -49.76 27.05
N LEU A 684 13.38 -48.55 27.31
CA LEU A 684 14.82 -48.28 27.36
C LEU A 684 15.42 -48.73 28.69
N SER A 685 16.43 -49.60 28.62
CA SER A 685 17.15 -50.16 29.77
C SER A 685 18.67 -50.16 29.54
N GLY A 686 19.43 -50.42 30.61
CA GLY A 686 20.90 -50.49 30.56
C GLY A 686 21.54 -49.24 29.94
N ARG A 687 22.47 -49.45 29.01
CA ARG A 687 23.19 -48.37 28.29
C ARG A 687 22.29 -47.51 27.40
N ASN A 688 21.08 -47.98 27.07
CA ASN A 688 20.13 -47.26 26.22
C ASN A 688 19.15 -46.39 27.01
N ARG A 689 19.16 -46.47 28.36
CA ARG A 689 18.26 -45.72 29.24
C ARG A 689 18.61 -44.23 29.22
N VAL A 690 17.59 -43.37 29.08
CA VAL A 690 17.75 -41.92 29.20
C VAL A 690 17.85 -41.54 30.68
N PRO A 691 18.88 -40.80 31.13
CA PRO A 691 18.96 -40.29 32.49
C PRO A 691 17.73 -39.44 32.85
N VAL A 692 17.22 -39.56 34.08
CA VAL A 692 16.08 -38.77 34.59
C VAL A 692 16.61 -37.64 35.48
N ASP A 693 17.47 -36.81 34.92
CA ASP A 693 18.17 -35.73 35.62
C ASP A 693 17.40 -34.39 35.55
N GLY A 694 16.42 -34.28 34.65
CA GLY A 694 15.68 -33.05 34.39
C GLY A 694 16.43 -32.05 33.51
N THR A 695 17.53 -32.47 32.87
CA THR A 695 18.28 -31.69 31.89
C THR A 695 18.05 -32.23 30.49
N TYR A 696 17.60 -31.38 29.56
CA TYR A 696 17.33 -31.82 28.19
C TYR A 696 18.61 -31.78 27.33
N GLY A 697 19.45 -32.81 27.49
CA GLY A 697 20.73 -32.96 26.80
C GLY A 697 20.67 -33.81 25.52
N THR A 698 21.85 -34.13 24.98
CA THR A 698 22.01 -34.89 23.72
C THR A 698 21.38 -36.29 23.76
N THR A 699 21.40 -36.96 24.92
CA THR A 699 20.77 -38.27 25.12
C THR A 699 19.25 -38.20 25.03
N SER A 700 18.62 -37.21 25.69
CA SER A 700 17.17 -36.96 25.58
C SER A 700 16.76 -36.66 24.14
N ILE A 701 17.51 -35.80 23.44
CA ILE A 701 17.25 -35.43 22.04
C ILE A 701 17.28 -36.66 21.13
N ARG A 702 18.31 -37.52 21.25
CA ARG A 702 18.41 -38.75 20.44
C ARG A 702 17.24 -39.70 20.69
N ALA A 703 16.86 -39.88 21.95
CA ALA A 703 15.72 -40.71 22.32
C ALA A 703 14.40 -40.15 21.76
N VAL A 704 14.16 -38.85 21.88
CA VAL A 704 12.96 -38.19 21.33
C VAL A 704 12.92 -38.30 19.80
N LYS A 705 14.03 -38.10 19.09
CA LYS A 705 14.07 -38.32 17.63
C LYS A 705 13.67 -39.74 17.26
N LYS A 706 14.18 -40.74 18.00
CA LYS A 706 13.82 -42.15 17.77
C LYS A 706 12.34 -42.41 18.06
N PHE A 707 11.82 -41.86 19.17
CA PHE A 707 10.40 -41.94 19.51
C PHE A 707 9.53 -41.32 18.40
N GLN A 708 9.81 -40.08 18.00
CA GLN A 708 9.07 -39.37 16.97
C GLN A 708 9.00 -40.17 15.65
N ARG A 709 10.13 -40.73 15.19
CA ARG A 709 10.12 -41.63 14.00
C ARG A 709 9.17 -42.82 14.20
N SER A 710 9.21 -43.44 15.39
CA SER A 710 8.39 -44.63 15.66
C SER A 710 6.89 -44.38 15.67
N VAL A 711 6.47 -43.13 15.91
CA VAL A 711 5.04 -42.73 15.94
C VAL A 711 4.63 -41.88 14.72
N GLY A 712 5.45 -41.85 13.67
CA GLY A 712 5.15 -41.10 12.44
C GLY A 712 5.22 -39.57 12.58
N LEU A 713 5.81 -39.06 13.66
CA LEU A 713 6.09 -37.62 13.84
C LEU A 713 7.44 -37.25 13.22
N ARG A 714 7.58 -35.99 12.79
CA ARG A 714 8.87 -35.47 12.31
C ARG A 714 9.93 -35.58 13.42
N PRO A 715 11.11 -36.17 13.16
CA PRO A 715 12.12 -36.42 14.18
C PRO A 715 12.98 -35.19 14.48
N SER A 716 12.36 -34.14 15.03
CA SER A 716 13.02 -32.89 15.41
C SER A 716 13.93 -33.05 16.63
N GLY A 717 13.59 -33.95 17.55
CA GLY A 717 14.23 -34.07 18.86
C GLY A 717 13.79 -32.97 19.84
N VAL A 718 12.76 -32.20 19.50
CA VAL A 718 12.07 -31.22 20.35
C VAL A 718 10.78 -31.85 20.84
N VAL A 719 10.46 -31.70 22.14
CA VAL A 719 9.15 -32.14 22.66
C VAL A 719 8.18 -30.99 22.55
N ASP A 720 7.48 -30.93 21.43
CA ASP A 720 6.32 -30.06 21.21
C ASP A 720 5.03 -30.69 21.77
N ARG A 721 3.88 -30.05 21.54
CA ARG A 721 2.60 -30.56 22.01
C ARG A 721 2.25 -31.92 21.41
N ALA A 722 2.48 -32.11 20.10
CA ALA A 722 2.21 -33.39 19.44
C ALA A 722 3.04 -34.53 20.04
N THR A 723 4.33 -34.27 20.32
CA THR A 723 5.21 -35.24 20.97
C THR A 723 4.79 -35.50 22.43
N TRP A 724 4.39 -34.46 23.16
CA TRP A 724 3.86 -34.58 24.52
C TRP A 724 2.60 -35.46 24.58
N ASP A 725 1.66 -35.21 23.66
CA ASP A 725 0.42 -35.97 23.57
C ASP A 725 0.67 -37.42 23.13
N ALA A 726 1.57 -37.64 22.14
CA ALA A 726 1.98 -38.98 21.71
C ALA A 726 2.69 -39.78 22.80
N LEU A 727 3.35 -39.10 23.75
CA LEU A 727 3.86 -39.74 24.97
C LEU A 727 2.74 -40.12 25.96
N GLY A 728 1.46 -39.89 25.65
CA GLY A 728 0.33 -40.16 26.53
C GLY A 728 0.27 -39.20 27.71
N LEU A 729 0.65 -37.93 27.50
CA LEU A 729 0.63 -36.88 28.52
C LEU A 729 -0.42 -35.80 28.26
N ALA A 730 -1.33 -36.01 27.29
CA ALA A 730 -2.28 -34.99 26.84
C ALA A 730 -3.09 -34.33 27.97
N ASP A 731 -3.56 -35.10 28.95
CA ASP A 731 -4.37 -34.61 30.07
C ASP A 731 -3.53 -34.15 31.28
N ARG A 732 -2.20 -34.08 31.13
CA ARG A 732 -1.26 -33.82 32.22
C ARG A 732 -0.71 -32.40 32.23
N SER A 733 -1.58 -31.40 32.06
CA SER A 733 -1.20 -30.00 32.16
C SER A 733 -0.76 -29.57 33.57
N ASP A 734 -1.12 -30.35 34.59
CA ASP A 734 -0.61 -30.25 35.96
C ASP A 734 0.92 -30.42 36.04
N LEU A 735 1.54 -31.09 35.06
CA LEU A 735 2.99 -31.23 34.97
C LEU A 735 3.67 -29.97 34.39
N GLY A 736 2.92 -29.10 33.71
CA GLY A 736 3.37 -27.84 33.13
C GLY A 736 3.36 -26.70 34.14
N VAL A 737 4.25 -26.76 35.14
CA VAL A 737 4.37 -25.75 36.20
C VAL A 737 5.76 -25.15 36.22
N LEU A 738 5.86 -23.83 36.06
CA LEU A 738 7.12 -23.09 36.22
C LEU A 738 7.39 -22.88 37.72
N ARG A 739 8.59 -23.26 38.16
CA ARG A 739 9.04 -23.17 39.56
C ARG A 739 10.56 -23.05 39.65
N VAL A 740 11.09 -22.79 40.84
CA VAL A 740 12.55 -22.69 41.07
C VAL A 740 13.30 -23.84 40.42
N GLY A 741 14.36 -23.51 39.66
CA GLY A 741 15.16 -24.45 38.88
C GLY A 741 14.61 -24.77 37.48
N THR A 742 13.47 -24.19 37.09
CA THR A 742 12.99 -24.26 35.70
C THR A 742 13.82 -23.31 34.83
N ARG A 743 14.31 -23.81 33.71
CA ARG A 743 14.92 -23.03 32.64
C ARG A 743 14.18 -23.30 31.35
N SER A 744 13.49 -22.28 30.81
CA SER A 744 12.75 -22.38 29.55
C SER A 744 12.36 -20.99 29.01
N ALA A 745 11.93 -20.94 27.74
CA ALA A 745 11.42 -19.72 27.13
C ALA A 745 10.17 -19.17 27.84
N SER A 746 9.30 -20.03 28.37
CA SER A 746 8.10 -19.59 29.13
C SER A 746 8.47 -18.81 30.39
N VAL A 747 9.61 -19.09 31.02
CA VAL A 747 10.10 -18.31 32.16
C VAL A 747 10.51 -16.91 31.74
N LYS A 748 11.08 -16.76 30.54
CA LYS A 748 11.47 -15.46 29.99
C LYS A 748 10.25 -14.55 29.80
N SER A 749 9.18 -15.10 29.23
CA SER A 749 7.91 -14.38 29.07
C SER A 749 7.23 -14.07 30.42
N LEU A 750 7.33 -14.97 31.41
CA LEU A 750 6.90 -14.69 32.78
C LEU A 750 7.63 -13.48 33.38
N GLN A 751 8.96 -13.44 33.24
CA GLN A 751 9.80 -12.37 33.79
C GLN A 751 9.43 -11.02 33.19
N THR A 752 9.26 -10.95 31.86
CA THR A 752 8.83 -9.72 31.17
C THR A 752 7.46 -9.24 31.66
N ALA A 753 6.46 -10.13 31.71
CA ALA A 753 5.10 -9.79 32.13
C ALA A 753 5.03 -9.34 33.59
N LEU A 754 5.73 -10.04 34.50
CA LEU A 754 5.80 -9.65 35.91
C LEU A 754 6.51 -8.32 36.10
N GLY A 755 7.59 -8.06 35.36
CA GLY A 755 8.32 -6.79 35.44
C GLY A 755 7.40 -5.60 35.15
N ARG A 756 6.55 -5.73 34.12
CA ARG A 756 5.53 -4.72 33.79
C ARG A 756 4.45 -4.58 34.86
N VAL A 757 3.79 -5.67 35.23
CA VAL A 757 2.66 -5.63 36.19
C VAL A 757 3.09 -5.17 37.59
N LEU A 758 4.29 -5.55 38.00
CA LEU A 758 4.83 -5.16 39.30
C LEU A 758 5.59 -3.83 39.26
N LYS A 759 5.81 -3.25 38.07
CA LYS A 759 6.68 -2.09 37.84
C LYS A 759 8.08 -2.28 38.45
N LYS A 760 8.65 -3.47 38.24
CA LYS A 760 9.96 -3.89 38.77
C LYS A 760 10.88 -4.25 37.61
N ASN A 761 12.16 -3.88 37.70
CA ASN A 761 13.15 -4.36 36.76
C ASN A 761 13.43 -5.85 37.01
N ILE A 762 12.94 -6.73 36.13
CA ILE A 762 13.16 -8.17 36.18
C ILE A 762 13.84 -8.57 34.88
N ALA A 763 15.11 -8.98 34.97
CA ALA A 763 15.86 -9.41 33.80
C ALA A 763 15.26 -10.71 33.20
N PRO A 764 15.03 -10.77 31.88
CA PRO A 764 14.44 -11.92 31.20
C PRO A 764 15.50 -13.02 30.95
N THR A 765 16.05 -13.59 32.02
CA THR A 765 17.13 -14.61 31.97
C THR A 765 16.67 -15.99 31.50
N GLY A 766 15.36 -16.26 31.53
CA GLY A 766 14.78 -17.57 31.27
C GLY A 766 15.01 -18.60 32.38
N VAL A 767 15.56 -18.18 33.53
CA VAL A 767 15.83 -19.03 34.70
C VAL A 767 14.92 -18.62 35.84
N PHE A 768 14.15 -19.59 36.37
CA PHE A 768 13.23 -19.35 37.47
C PHE A 768 14.00 -19.46 38.79
N THR A 769 14.35 -18.30 39.36
CA THR A 769 15.11 -18.20 40.61
C THR A 769 14.20 -18.11 41.84
N THR A 770 14.78 -18.22 43.04
CA THR A 770 14.07 -17.97 44.30
C THR A 770 13.52 -16.54 44.38
N SER A 771 14.25 -15.56 43.84
CA SER A 771 13.79 -14.17 43.75
C SER A 771 12.53 -14.05 42.88
N LEU A 772 12.53 -14.68 41.69
CA LEU A 772 11.35 -14.70 40.82
C LEU A 772 10.14 -15.39 41.48
N ALA A 773 10.38 -16.45 42.27
CA ALA A 773 9.31 -17.11 43.03
C ALA A 773 8.62 -16.15 44.02
N ASN A 774 9.37 -15.25 44.65
CA ASN A 774 8.83 -14.24 45.57
C ASN A 774 8.05 -13.14 44.82
N ASP A 775 8.51 -12.74 43.64
CA ASP A 775 7.76 -11.83 42.77
C ASP A 775 6.43 -12.46 42.31
N VAL A 776 6.43 -13.75 41.96
CA VAL A 776 5.20 -14.51 41.66
C VAL A 776 4.25 -14.52 42.86
N LYS A 777 4.74 -14.78 44.08
CA LYS A 777 3.89 -14.73 45.29
C LYS A 777 3.26 -13.35 45.49
N THR A 778 4.03 -12.29 45.22
CA THR A 778 3.55 -10.91 45.32
C THR A 778 2.40 -10.66 44.33
N TYR A 779 2.57 -11.07 43.07
CA TYR A 779 1.50 -11.00 42.08
C TYR A 779 0.28 -11.84 42.48
N GLN A 780 0.48 -13.08 42.90
CA GLN A 780 -0.61 -13.98 43.31
C GLN A 780 -1.45 -13.39 44.45
N ARG A 781 -0.81 -12.75 45.45
CA ARG A 781 -1.55 -12.04 46.51
C ARG A 781 -2.39 -10.88 45.94
N ARG A 782 -1.83 -10.07 45.04
CA ARG A 782 -2.55 -8.96 44.38
C ARG A 782 -3.73 -9.46 43.55
N ALA A 783 -3.59 -10.60 42.89
CA ALA A 783 -4.63 -11.24 42.09
C ALA A 783 -5.60 -12.12 42.91
N GLN A 784 -5.53 -12.10 44.25
CA GLN A 784 -6.35 -12.91 45.15
C GLN A 784 -6.27 -14.43 44.88
N MET A 785 -5.08 -14.91 44.53
CA MET A 785 -4.76 -16.32 44.29
C MET A 785 -3.89 -16.89 45.41
N THR A 786 -3.83 -18.23 45.53
CA THR A 786 -2.93 -18.89 46.47
C THR A 786 -1.46 -18.55 46.17
N ALA A 787 -0.79 -17.87 47.10
CA ALA A 787 0.58 -17.37 46.96
C ALA A 787 1.65 -18.46 47.17
N ASN A 788 1.69 -19.43 46.26
CA ASN A 788 2.61 -20.58 46.32
C ASN A 788 3.95 -20.36 45.59
N GLY A 789 4.11 -19.24 44.86
CA GLY A 789 5.34 -18.91 44.11
C GLY A 789 5.58 -19.80 42.90
N ARG A 790 4.56 -20.55 42.46
CA ARG A 790 4.59 -21.41 41.28
C ARG A 790 3.62 -20.86 40.24
N VAL A 791 3.97 -21.01 38.98
CA VAL A 791 3.14 -20.55 37.87
C VAL A 791 2.59 -21.75 37.11
N GLY A 792 1.30 -22.00 37.31
CA GLY A 792 0.49 -22.90 36.49
C GLY A 792 -0.49 -22.12 35.61
N PRO A 793 -1.40 -22.81 34.89
CA PRO A 793 -2.26 -22.20 33.88
C PRO A 793 -3.13 -21.04 34.39
N LYS A 794 -3.68 -21.16 35.62
CA LYS A 794 -4.50 -20.11 36.24
C LYS A 794 -3.68 -18.82 36.48
N THR A 795 -2.51 -18.94 37.12
CA THR A 795 -1.64 -17.79 37.41
C THR A 795 -1.19 -17.11 36.12
N TRP A 796 -0.84 -17.91 35.11
CA TRP A 796 -0.42 -17.41 33.79
C TRP A 796 -1.51 -16.59 33.11
N THR A 797 -2.71 -17.16 32.99
CA THR A 797 -3.84 -16.52 32.31
C THR A 797 -4.21 -15.20 32.98
N SER A 798 -4.29 -15.19 34.32
CA SER A 798 -4.55 -13.99 35.11
C SER A 798 -3.50 -12.90 34.85
N LEU A 799 -2.21 -13.27 34.85
CA LEU A 799 -1.12 -12.31 34.64
C LEU A 799 -1.20 -11.67 33.26
N MET A 800 -1.41 -12.48 32.22
CA MET A 800 -1.42 -12.01 30.83
C MET A 800 -2.60 -11.09 30.56
N VAL A 801 -3.80 -11.41 31.08
CA VAL A 801 -4.97 -10.52 31.01
C VAL A 801 -4.71 -9.20 31.74
N THR A 802 -4.00 -9.24 32.87
CA THR A 802 -3.63 -8.03 33.60
C THR A 802 -2.68 -7.15 32.79
N VAL A 803 -1.68 -7.74 32.11
CA VAL A 803 -0.79 -7.00 31.20
C VAL A 803 -1.60 -6.30 30.11
N ALA A 804 -2.52 -7.01 29.44
CA ALA A 804 -3.36 -6.43 28.38
C ALA A 804 -4.21 -5.24 28.85
N ARG A 805 -4.72 -5.28 30.09
CA ARG A 805 -5.54 -4.18 30.66
C ARG A 805 -4.73 -2.96 31.04
N LEU A 806 -3.45 -3.12 31.42
CA LEU A 806 -2.59 -2.00 31.78
C LEU A 806 -2.27 -1.11 30.58
N SER A 807 -2.20 -1.69 29.39
CA SER A 807 -1.91 -0.97 28.15
C SER A 807 -3.12 -0.31 27.49
N GLN A 808 -4.34 -0.54 28.00
CA GLN A 808 -5.56 0.12 27.52
C GLN A 808 -5.88 1.43 28.27
N LYS A 809 -5.06 1.81 29.25
CA LYS A 809 -5.17 3.05 30.02
C LYS A 809 -4.00 3.96 29.70
#